data_AF-A0A7S1ZSH7-F1
#
_entry.id   AF-A0A7S1ZSH7-F1
#
_cell.length_a   1.000
_cell.length_b   1.000
_cell.length_c   1.000
_cell.angle_alpha   90.00
_cell.angle_beta   90.00
_cell.angle_gamma   90.00
#
_symmetry.space_group_name_H-M   'P 1'
#
loop_
_entity.id
_entity.type
_entity.pdbx_description
1 polymer ?
#
loop_
_entity_poly.entity_id
_entity_poly.type
_entity_poly.pdbx_seq_one_letter_code
_entity_poly.pdbx_strand_id
1 'polypeptide(L)'
;MERADFCDWLDKEIEETTSFYSKEVLSLSECINKFDGLPPPVQKIQNDQTDKHDAKMGMALDYETLADEILELFAFVVVNTVTLRQLIIRYDAFVRTFDGIPLSNWYMNKNLPSVQIRDNSFFNTKQLDLVKDTFVEKMVQYEERHGMIDEGNIADPHFLLLNFDSQYTEFTFLLMKTLVSLKRAAGGKIIWRDRIKSNLRSCFSAGLNNELFLEPTFMTMKGRHLKEEVRCVVTWRETKEFNKDPNDEKRLRPENYLPLFLNLLSCFVHMVNNYIIEPSGAYYANSLGCNDALAGIMLGIGPWFGMMSAVGFSYWTNYNYKSPILFAASMQFIGNLMYATAYTYKSMSMCLIGRAIAGIGSPRIINRRCVADITPFSLRTASSSAFGLATALGSAMGPGLAIILDFDYFETQFNLPFLGTQYFNGMTGPGYVMACAWGVYGLIILLFFNEPTRSGITELKRRETAALATETPNHAELPATNASESTTPLEDIDEGQIFKKLQHFNDNACARSKFHIFKHATRAMVTCMTIIYVKRIALESIVGSTSIVTKNRYNWSIKNVGELHLLNGMIVIPVTIYCGWLSSFYQDRHLILIFMSITLFGMMSLIDVTDFLSDNDGNYNENNWFAVGPKRYILGSVIAFSGVEACESFVASLLSKVVPSELATGTFNAGLLATLVGTGGRATGDVVITVLGLVSLRHILNLLMVPSCALVLLSIGLVSFNYDILYIAP
;
A
#
# COMPACT_ATOMS: atom_id res chain seq x y z
N MET A 1 -5.29 -0.54 -48.66
CA MET A 1 -3.89 -0.89 -48.97
C MET A 1 -3.79 -2.39 -48.80
N GLU A 2 -3.53 -3.14 -49.87
CA GLU A 2 -3.27 -4.57 -49.71
C GLU A 2 -1.97 -4.73 -48.90
N ARG A 3 -1.80 -5.89 -48.23
CA ARG A 3 -0.64 -6.13 -47.36
C ARG A 3 0.69 -5.91 -48.08
N ALA A 4 0.77 -6.29 -49.35
CA ALA A 4 1.96 -6.10 -50.18
C ALA A 4 2.27 -4.61 -50.35
N ASP A 5 1.28 -3.81 -50.76
CA ASP A 5 1.44 -2.37 -50.91
C ASP A 5 1.92 -1.69 -49.62
N PHE A 6 1.38 -2.09 -48.45
CA PHE A 6 1.78 -1.52 -47.16
C PHE A 6 3.22 -1.87 -46.79
N CYS A 7 3.66 -3.11 -47.04
CA CYS A 7 5.04 -3.51 -46.80
C CYS A 7 6.00 -2.80 -47.77
N ASP A 8 5.65 -2.70 -49.05
CA ASP A 8 6.49 -2.06 -50.06
C ASP A 8 6.65 -0.56 -49.79
N TRP A 9 5.58 0.10 -49.32
CA TRP A 9 5.66 1.47 -48.82
C TRP A 9 6.56 1.57 -47.59
N LEU A 10 6.38 0.69 -46.59
CA LEU A 10 7.18 0.72 -45.37
C LEU A 10 8.68 0.48 -45.64
N ASP A 11 9.01 -0.44 -46.54
CA ASP A 11 10.39 -0.73 -46.94
C ASP A 11 11.04 0.49 -47.62
N LYS A 12 10.29 1.21 -48.46
CA LYS A 12 10.76 2.45 -49.10
C LYS A 12 11.07 3.56 -48.07
N GLU A 13 10.17 3.78 -47.10
CA GLU A 13 10.37 4.78 -46.06
C GLU A 13 11.57 4.45 -45.16
N ILE A 14 11.77 3.15 -44.85
CA ILE A 14 12.95 2.68 -44.10
C ILE A 14 14.23 2.95 -44.89
N GLU A 15 14.25 2.68 -46.20
CA GLU A 15 15.40 2.92 -47.06
C GLU A 15 15.77 4.41 -47.15
N GLU A 16 14.77 5.28 -47.34
CA GLU A 16 14.96 6.75 -47.36
C GLU A 16 15.56 7.26 -46.04
N THR A 17 15.02 6.78 -44.90
CA THR A 17 15.49 7.19 -43.57
C THR A 17 16.90 6.66 -43.26
N THR A 18 17.22 5.44 -43.70
CA THR A 18 18.54 4.82 -43.52
C THR A 18 19.61 5.51 -44.37
N SER A 19 19.25 5.94 -45.59
CA SER A 19 20.12 6.71 -46.48
C SER A 19 20.47 8.08 -45.89
N PHE A 20 19.49 8.77 -45.31
CA PHE A 20 19.73 10.04 -44.58
C PHE A 20 20.67 9.83 -43.38
N TYR A 21 20.36 8.86 -42.51
CA TYR A 21 21.20 8.54 -41.34
C TYR A 21 22.65 8.23 -41.73
N SER A 22 22.85 7.40 -42.76
CA SER A 22 24.20 7.00 -43.19
C SER A 22 25.03 8.18 -43.71
N LYS A 23 24.38 9.15 -44.39
CA LYS A 23 25.05 10.38 -44.86
C LYS A 23 25.44 11.29 -43.70
N GLU A 24 24.56 11.48 -42.73
CA GLU A 24 24.82 12.32 -41.56
C GLU A 24 25.92 11.74 -40.66
N VAL A 25 25.92 10.41 -40.43
CA VAL A 25 27.00 9.73 -39.70
C VAL A 25 28.36 9.93 -40.37
N LEU A 26 28.42 9.83 -41.71
CA LEU A 26 29.66 10.07 -42.46
C LEU A 26 30.10 11.53 -42.37
N SER A 27 29.16 12.46 -42.48
CA SER A 27 29.41 13.91 -42.32
C SER A 27 29.99 14.24 -40.94
N LEU A 28 29.37 13.73 -39.86
CA LEU A 28 29.85 13.94 -38.49
C LEU A 28 31.21 13.28 -38.25
N SER A 29 31.42 12.06 -38.77
CA SER A 29 32.71 11.39 -38.71
C SER A 29 33.80 12.21 -39.42
N GLU A 30 33.50 12.78 -40.59
CA GLU A 30 34.42 13.69 -41.28
C GLU A 30 34.65 14.99 -40.51
N CYS A 31 33.62 15.57 -39.88
CA CYS A 31 33.76 16.77 -39.05
C CYS A 31 34.66 16.50 -37.85
N ILE A 32 34.40 15.43 -37.07
CA ILE A 32 35.24 14.99 -35.95
C ILE A 32 36.68 14.77 -36.40
N ASN A 33 36.90 14.24 -37.60
CA ASN A 33 38.24 14.05 -38.18
C ASN A 33 38.89 15.36 -38.67
N LYS A 34 38.13 16.31 -39.22
CA LYS A 34 38.64 17.63 -39.63
C LYS A 34 39.07 18.50 -38.45
N PHE A 35 38.56 18.24 -37.25
CA PHE A 35 39.05 18.84 -36.00
C PHE A 35 40.50 18.43 -35.64
N ASP A 36 41.20 17.63 -36.45
CA ASP A 36 42.64 17.32 -36.34
C ASP A 36 43.57 18.54 -36.54
N GLY A 37 43.03 19.75 -36.72
CA GLY A 37 43.79 21.00 -36.72
C GLY A 37 44.29 21.41 -35.33
N LEU A 38 45.07 20.55 -34.66
CA LEU A 38 45.84 20.90 -33.47
C LEU A 38 46.98 21.85 -33.86
N PRO A 39 46.98 23.15 -33.48
CA PRO A 39 48.21 23.91 -33.55
C PRO A 39 49.25 23.28 -32.59
N PRO A 40 50.55 23.29 -32.94
CA PRO A 40 51.59 22.83 -32.03
C PRO A 40 51.55 23.61 -30.71
N PRO A 41 52.08 23.06 -29.60
CA PRO A 41 52.16 23.79 -28.34
C PRO A 41 52.90 25.10 -28.60
N VAL A 42 52.20 26.23 -28.46
CA VAL A 42 52.77 27.55 -28.69
C VAL A 42 53.88 27.77 -27.67
N GLN A 43 55.12 27.56 -28.10
CA GLN A 43 56.30 28.02 -27.38
C GLN A 43 56.19 29.53 -27.19
N LYS A 44 56.17 29.96 -25.93
CA LYS A 44 56.43 31.32 -25.43
C LYS A 44 56.19 32.44 -26.45
N ILE A 45 54.92 32.77 -26.71
CA ILE A 45 54.58 34.14 -27.11
C ILE A 45 54.12 34.85 -25.84
N GLN A 46 54.99 35.74 -25.39
CA GLN A 46 54.80 36.71 -24.34
C GLN A 46 54.02 37.87 -24.99
N ASN A 47 52.69 37.79 -24.97
CA ASN A 47 51.71 38.88 -24.93
C ASN A 47 50.31 38.29 -25.19
N ASP A 48 49.34 38.81 -24.44
CA ASP A 48 47.91 38.47 -24.37
C ASP A 48 47.49 37.13 -23.71
N GLN A 49 47.06 37.23 -22.44
CA GLN A 49 46.25 36.22 -21.76
C GLN A 49 44.79 36.22 -22.28
N THR A 50 44.32 37.34 -22.82
CA THR A 50 42.98 37.56 -23.38
C THR A 50 42.77 36.72 -24.65
N ASP A 51 43.67 36.80 -25.64
CA ASP A 51 43.59 36.02 -26.89
C ASP A 51 43.67 34.49 -26.66
N LYS A 52 44.36 34.04 -25.60
CA LYS A 52 44.45 32.60 -25.24
C LYS A 52 43.18 32.08 -24.61
N HIS A 53 42.50 32.90 -23.81
CA HIS A 53 41.21 32.56 -23.21
C HIS A 53 40.12 32.54 -24.29
N ASP A 54 40.14 33.51 -25.22
CA ASP A 54 39.17 33.63 -26.30
C ASP A 54 39.32 32.49 -27.34
N ALA A 55 40.54 32.07 -27.66
CA ALA A 55 40.79 30.91 -28.53
C ALA A 55 40.38 29.58 -27.89
N LYS A 56 40.59 29.41 -26.57
CA LYS A 56 40.12 28.22 -25.84
C LYS A 56 38.59 28.17 -25.74
N MET A 57 37.96 29.32 -25.49
CA MET A 57 36.50 29.46 -25.42
C MET A 57 35.84 29.17 -26.78
N GLY A 58 36.43 29.66 -27.87
CA GLY A 58 35.95 29.35 -29.23
C GLY A 58 36.00 27.86 -29.56
N MET A 59 37.07 27.16 -29.16
CA MET A 59 37.21 25.72 -29.39
C MET A 59 36.25 24.89 -28.52
N ALA A 60 35.98 25.30 -27.27
CA ALA A 60 35.00 24.65 -26.40
C ALA A 60 33.57 24.77 -26.95
N LEU A 61 33.23 25.94 -27.53
CA LEU A 61 31.95 26.18 -28.19
C LEU A 61 31.76 25.31 -29.45
N ASP A 62 32.84 25.05 -30.19
CA ASP A 62 32.84 24.14 -31.34
C ASP A 62 32.58 22.68 -30.92
N TYR A 63 33.15 22.23 -29.79
CA TYR A 63 32.89 20.88 -29.25
C TYR A 63 31.50 20.72 -28.63
N GLU A 64 30.95 21.77 -28.01
CA GLU A 64 29.56 21.80 -27.55
C GLU A 64 28.58 21.67 -28.71
N THR A 65 28.82 22.41 -29.79
CA THR A 65 28.03 22.32 -31.02
C THR A 65 28.08 20.91 -31.61
N LEU A 66 29.26 20.29 -31.63
CA LEU A 66 29.44 18.92 -32.14
C LEU A 66 28.76 17.86 -31.25
N ALA A 67 28.79 18.03 -29.92
CA ALA A 67 28.08 17.17 -28.97
C ALA A 67 26.56 17.24 -29.19
N ASP A 68 26.02 18.44 -29.40
CA ASP A 68 24.60 18.66 -29.68
C ASP A 68 24.17 18.05 -31.02
N GLU A 69 24.98 18.16 -32.07
CA GLU A 69 24.73 17.54 -33.37
C GLU A 69 24.67 16.01 -33.28
N ILE A 70 25.58 15.40 -32.50
CA ILE A 70 25.58 13.95 -32.26
C ILE A 70 24.32 13.53 -31.48
N LEU A 71 23.93 14.28 -30.44
CA LEU A 71 22.72 13.99 -29.66
C LEU A 71 21.44 14.17 -30.49
N GLU A 72 21.37 15.17 -31.37
CA GLU A 72 20.23 15.33 -32.29
C GLU A 72 20.13 14.22 -33.32
N LEU A 73 21.26 13.75 -33.86
CA LEU A 73 21.27 12.57 -34.72
C LEU A 73 20.80 11.32 -33.96
N PHE A 74 21.17 11.18 -32.69
CA PHE A 74 20.68 10.09 -31.86
C PHE A 74 19.18 10.19 -31.59
N ALA A 75 18.68 11.38 -31.25
CA ALA A 75 17.25 11.64 -31.08
C ALA A 75 16.46 11.31 -32.36
N PHE A 76 16.99 11.64 -33.54
CA PHE A 76 16.41 11.28 -34.83
C PHE A 76 16.30 9.75 -35.00
N VAL A 77 17.37 9.00 -34.70
CA VAL A 77 17.37 7.53 -34.75
C VAL A 77 16.35 6.95 -33.78
N VAL A 78 16.27 7.50 -32.56
CA VAL A 78 15.36 7.05 -31.51
C VAL A 78 13.90 7.23 -31.94
N VAL A 79 13.51 8.41 -32.42
CA VAL A 79 12.14 8.70 -32.85
C VAL A 79 11.71 7.79 -33.99
N ASN A 80 12.54 7.62 -35.01
CA ASN A 80 12.22 6.76 -36.16
C ASN A 80 12.13 5.29 -35.76
N THR A 81 13.05 4.81 -34.92
CA THR A 81 13.03 3.45 -34.39
C THR A 81 11.79 3.17 -33.53
N VAL A 82 11.43 4.10 -32.64
CA VAL A 82 10.25 3.98 -31.78
C VAL A 82 8.97 4.02 -32.60
N THR A 83 8.91 4.86 -33.64
CA THR A 83 7.77 4.96 -34.56
C THR A 83 7.58 3.68 -35.37
N LEU A 84 8.65 3.11 -35.92
CA LEU A 84 8.62 1.82 -36.61
C LEU A 84 8.13 0.70 -35.69
N ARG A 85 8.64 0.64 -34.45
CA ARG A 85 8.18 -0.33 -33.43
C ARG A 85 6.69 -0.15 -33.12
N GLN A 86 6.22 1.09 -33.05
CA GLN A 86 4.81 1.40 -32.82
C GLN A 86 3.92 0.92 -33.97
N LEU A 87 4.37 1.10 -35.22
CA LEU A 87 3.66 0.64 -36.42
C LEU A 87 3.56 -0.90 -36.45
N ILE A 88 4.66 -1.60 -36.17
CA ILE A 88 4.68 -3.08 -36.10
C ILE A 88 3.73 -3.59 -35.02
N ILE A 89 3.77 -3.02 -33.81
CA ILE A 89 2.88 -3.42 -32.70
C ILE A 89 1.40 -3.22 -33.07
N ARG A 90 1.06 -2.10 -33.75
CA ARG A 90 -0.32 -1.83 -34.16
C ARG A 90 -0.78 -2.76 -35.28
N TYR A 91 0.09 -3.01 -36.26
CA TYR A 91 -0.22 -3.94 -37.35
C TYR A 91 -0.43 -5.36 -36.82
N ASP A 92 0.45 -5.86 -35.95
CA ASP A 92 0.31 -7.18 -35.35
C ASP A 92 -0.95 -7.30 -34.47
N ALA A 93 -1.32 -6.24 -33.74
CA ALA A 93 -2.57 -6.21 -32.97
C ALA A 93 -3.80 -6.24 -33.87
N PHE A 94 -3.78 -5.50 -34.99
CA PHE A 94 -4.84 -5.50 -35.99
C PHE A 94 -4.98 -6.90 -36.62
N VAL A 95 -3.89 -7.47 -37.10
CA VAL A 95 -3.88 -8.76 -37.81
C VAL A 95 -4.28 -9.94 -36.91
N ARG A 96 -3.93 -9.92 -35.62
CA ARG A 96 -4.39 -10.92 -34.63
C ARG A 96 -5.90 -10.89 -34.36
N THR A 97 -6.59 -9.83 -34.76
CA THR A 97 -8.05 -9.72 -34.64
C THR A 97 -8.77 -10.38 -35.81
N PHE A 98 -8.07 -10.63 -36.92
CA PHE A 98 -8.62 -11.13 -38.18
C PHE A 98 -7.89 -12.38 -38.72
N ASP A 99 -7.24 -13.16 -37.84
CA ASP A 99 -6.54 -14.42 -38.16
C ASP A 99 -5.50 -14.35 -39.30
N GLY A 100 -4.81 -13.22 -39.46
CA GLY A 100 -3.71 -13.09 -40.41
C GLY A 100 -2.32 -13.38 -39.81
N ILE A 101 -1.29 -13.43 -40.68
CA ILE A 101 0.11 -13.68 -40.26
C ILE A 101 0.73 -12.37 -39.73
N PRO A 102 1.27 -12.33 -38.50
CA PRO A 102 1.97 -11.16 -37.96
C PRO A 102 3.07 -10.65 -38.88
N LEU A 103 3.25 -9.33 -38.96
CA LEU A 103 4.27 -8.67 -39.77
C LEU A 103 5.67 -9.02 -39.25
N SER A 104 5.80 -9.18 -37.93
CA SER A 104 7.05 -9.65 -37.30
C SER A 104 7.51 -10.99 -37.88
N ASN A 105 6.59 -11.91 -38.17
CA ASN A 105 6.89 -13.21 -38.75
C ASN A 105 7.10 -13.13 -40.27
N TRP A 106 6.52 -12.14 -40.94
CA TRP A 106 6.70 -11.93 -42.38
C TRP A 106 8.09 -11.40 -42.72
N TYR A 107 8.56 -10.38 -41.98
CA TYR A 107 9.95 -9.91 -42.10
C TYR A 107 10.96 -11.00 -41.75
N MET A 108 10.63 -11.91 -40.83
CA MET A 108 11.47 -13.07 -40.49
C MET A 108 11.43 -14.19 -41.55
N ASN A 109 10.35 -14.30 -42.35
CA ASN A 109 10.12 -15.41 -43.29
C ASN A 109 10.39 -15.08 -44.77
N LYS A 110 10.47 -13.80 -45.18
CA LYS A 110 10.80 -13.41 -46.56
C LYS A 110 12.31 -13.57 -46.76
N ASN A 111 12.74 -14.75 -47.23
CA ASN A 111 14.11 -15.03 -47.70
C ASN A 111 14.45 -14.11 -48.90
N LEU A 112 14.90 -12.89 -48.63
CA LEU A 112 15.55 -12.00 -49.60
C LEU A 112 17.08 -12.19 -49.49
N PRO A 113 17.77 -12.66 -50.55
CA PRO A 113 19.21 -12.96 -50.51
C PRO A 113 20.16 -11.75 -50.42
N SER A 114 19.71 -10.55 -50.03
CA SER A 114 20.57 -9.35 -50.05
C SER A 114 20.54 -8.48 -48.78
N VAL A 115 19.77 -8.81 -47.75
CA VAL A 115 19.87 -8.12 -46.46
C VAL A 115 19.79 -9.15 -45.34
N GLN A 116 20.96 -9.51 -44.81
CA GLN A 116 21.08 -10.27 -43.58
C GLN A 116 20.34 -9.51 -42.47
N ILE A 117 19.17 -10.00 -42.07
CA ILE A 117 18.60 -9.76 -40.75
C ILE A 117 19.48 -10.56 -39.77
N ARG A 118 20.68 -10.04 -39.48
CA ARG A 118 21.63 -10.61 -38.55
C ARG A 118 22.08 -9.50 -37.63
N ASP A 119 21.57 -9.53 -36.41
CA ASP A 119 22.11 -8.83 -35.23
C ASP A 119 22.49 -7.36 -35.42
N ASN A 120 21.47 -6.50 -35.43
CA ASN A 120 21.43 -5.11 -34.95
C ASN A 120 20.57 -4.24 -35.88
N SER A 121 19.45 -3.77 -35.32
CA SER A 121 18.82 -2.46 -35.56
C SER A 121 18.64 -1.99 -37.01
N PHE A 122 17.38 -1.77 -37.41
CA PHE A 122 17.00 -1.01 -38.62
C PHE A 122 17.84 0.28 -38.84
N PHE A 123 18.36 0.87 -37.76
CA PHE A 123 19.45 1.87 -37.77
C PHE A 123 20.65 1.29 -37.03
N ASN A 124 21.72 0.91 -37.72
CA ASN A 124 22.92 0.33 -37.09
C ASN A 124 23.52 1.30 -36.06
N THR A 125 23.15 1.16 -34.78
CA THR A 125 23.62 2.04 -33.70
C THR A 125 25.12 1.91 -33.49
N LYS A 126 25.76 0.81 -33.94
CA LYS A 126 27.21 0.61 -33.86
C LYS A 126 28.01 1.71 -34.57
N GLN A 127 27.47 2.28 -35.65
CA GLN A 127 28.15 3.38 -36.34
C GLN A 127 28.06 4.69 -35.53
N LEU A 128 26.95 4.93 -34.85
CA LEU A 128 26.79 6.06 -33.95
C LEU A 128 27.63 5.88 -32.67
N ASP A 129 27.70 4.65 -32.15
CA ASP A 129 28.57 4.29 -31.03
C ASP A 129 30.05 4.54 -31.39
N LEU A 130 30.48 4.19 -32.61
CA LEU A 130 31.85 4.48 -33.09
C LEU A 130 32.12 5.99 -33.20
N VAL A 131 31.14 6.77 -33.69
CA VAL A 131 31.23 8.24 -33.75
C VAL A 131 31.31 8.83 -32.35
N LYS A 132 30.51 8.34 -31.40
CA LYS A 132 30.54 8.70 -29.98
C LYS A 132 31.90 8.38 -29.36
N ASP A 133 32.40 7.17 -29.54
CA ASP A 133 33.68 6.74 -28.98
C ASP A 133 34.84 7.58 -29.53
N THR A 134 34.83 7.90 -30.83
CA THR A 134 35.82 8.78 -31.47
C THR A 134 35.73 10.21 -30.93
N PHE A 135 34.52 10.74 -30.72
CA PHE A 135 34.31 12.06 -30.14
C PHE A 135 34.81 12.13 -28.68
N VAL A 136 34.46 11.14 -27.86
CA VAL A 136 34.90 11.02 -26.46
C VAL A 136 36.42 10.93 -26.38
N GLU A 137 37.05 10.10 -27.22
CA GLU A 137 38.51 9.95 -27.27
C GLU A 137 39.21 11.28 -27.59
N LYS A 138 38.69 12.05 -28.57
CA LYS A 138 39.26 13.36 -28.92
C LYS A 138 39.06 14.40 -27.82
N MET A 139 37.92 14.38 -27.13
CA MET A 139 37.65 15.27 -25.99
C MET A 139 38.57 14.99 -24.80
N VAL A 140 38.79 13.72 -24.46
CA VAL A 140 39.73 13.31 -23.41
C VAL A 140 41.16 13.72 -23.77
N GLN A 141 41.59 13.52 -25.03
CA GLN A 141 42.91 13.98 -25.49
C GLN A 141 43.08 15.51 -25.44
N TYR A 142 42.00 16.26 -25.64
CA TYR A 142 41.99 17.72 -25.51
C TYR A 142 42.15 18.15 -24.05
N GLU A 143 41.41 17.53 -23.13
CA GLU A 143 41.47 17.74 -21.68
C GLU A 143 42.88 17.48 -21.12
N GLU A 144 43.49 16.34 -21.49
CA GLU A 144 44.84 15.96 -21.06
C GLU A 144 45.93 16.95 -21.49
N ARG A 145 45.77 17.64 -22.63
CA ARG A 145 46.76 18.60 -23.16
C ARG A 145 46.61 20.02 -22.62
N HIS A 146 45.40 20.44 -22.25
CA HIS A 146 45.12 21.85 -21.93
C HIS A 146 44.90 22.13 -20.43
N GLY A 147 44.79 21.09 -19.60
CA GLY A 147 44.62 21.16 -18.15
C GLY A 147 43.24 21.65 -17.71
N MET A 148 42.85 21.31 -16.48
CA MET A 148 41.56 21.74 -15.88
C MET A 148 41.47 23.26 -15.86
N ILE A 149 40.36 23.80 -16.38
CA ILE A 149 39.97 25.20 -16.22
C ILE A 149 39.28 25.30 -14.85
N ASP A 150 39.59 26.34 -14.07
CA ASP A 150 39.06 26.57 -12.71
C ASP A 150 37.55 26.34 -12.59
N GLU A 151 37.16 25.71 -11.48
CA GLU A 151 35.79 25.35 -11.11
C GLU A 151 34.85 26.57 -11.14
N GLY A 152 33.90 26.60 -12.07
CA GLY A 152 32.75 27.51 -11.98
C GLY A 152 32.18 28.08 -13.28
N ASN A 153 32.78 27.82 -14.45
CA ASN A 153 32.24 28.30 -15.72
C ASN A 153 31.59 27.17 -16.54
N ILE A 154 30.48 27.50 -17.22
CA ILE A 154 29.61 26.59 -18.01
C ILE A 154 30.37 25.88 -19.17
N ALA A 155 31.59 26.33 -19.46
CA ALA A 155 32.47 25.81 -20.51
C ALA A 155 33.61 24.91 -19.96
N ASP A 156 33.35 24.12 -18.91
CA ASP A 156 34.27 23.07 -18.46
C ASP A 156 34.14 21.81 -19.35
N PRO A 157 35.19 21.41 -20.10
CA PRO A 157 35.16 20.22 -20.95
C PRO A 157 34.76 18.94 -20.22
N HIS A 158 35.07 18.81 -18.93
CA HIS A 158 34.74 17.63 -18.14
C HIS A 158 33.24 17.54 -17.83
N PHE A 159 32.60 18.66 -17.47
CA PHE A 159 31.15 18.71 -17.24
C PHE A 159 30.36 18.44 -18.52
N LEU A 160 30.82 18.98 -19.65
CA LEU A 160 30.23 18.76 -20.96
C LEU A 160 30.28 17.28 -21.37
N LEU A 161 31.41 16.61 -21.13
CA LEU A 161 31.58 15.18 -21.39
C LEU A 161 30.64 14.32 -20.53
N LEU A 162 30.51 14.65 -19.24
CA LEU A 162 29.66 13.92 -18.29
C LEU A 162 28.17 14.09 -18.61
N ASN A 163 27.75 15.30 -18.99
CA ASN A 163 26.39 15.57 -19.43
C ASN A 163 26.07 14.84 -20.75
N PHE A 164 26.97 14.91 -21.74
CA PHE A 164 26.82 14.22 -23.01
C PHE A 164 26.69 12.69 -22.84
N ASP A 165 27.57 12.06 -22.05
CA ASP A 165 27.52 10.61 -21.82
C ASP A 165 26.26 10.18 -21.07
N SER A 166 25.79 10.98 -20.10
CA SER A 166 24.53 10.75 -19.40
C SER A 166 23.34 10.79 -20.36
N GLN A 167 23.27 11.79 -21.24
CA GLN A 167 22.17 11.92 -22.20
C GLN A 167 22.20 10.80 -23.25
N TYR A 168 23.38 10.43 -23.75
CA TYR A 168 23.57 9.31 -24.68
C TYR A 168 23.12 7.98 -24.04
N THR A 169 23.40 7.77 -22.76
CA THR A 169 22.98 6.59 -22.00
C THR A 169 21.46 6.51 -21.86
N GLU A 170 20.79 7.63 -21.60
CA GLU A 170 19.33 7.68 -21.51
C GLU A 170 18.63 7.34 -22.83
N PHE A 171 19.13 7.85 -23.97
CA PHE A 171 18.63 7.46 -25.30
C PHE A 171 18.80 5.96 -25.57
N THR A 172 19.93 5.38 -25.17
CA THR A 172 20.20 3.95 -25.28
C THR A 172 19.22 3.13 -24.42
N PHE A 173 18.97 3.57 -23.19
CA PHE A 173 18.00 2.95 -22.29
C PHE A 173 16.57 3.00 -22.87
N LEU A 174 16.18 4.14 -23.45
CA LEU A 174 14.88 4.30 -24.11
C LEU A 174 14.70 3.34 -25.29
N LEU A 175 15.73 3.14 -26.11
CA LEU A 175 15.74 2.13 -27.17
C LEU A 175 15.65 0.71 -26.62
N MET A 176 16.32 0.38 -25.53
CA MET A 176 16.25 -0.96 -24.92
C MET A 176 14.85 -1.24 -24.35
N LYS A 177 14.26 -0.24 -23.66
CA LYS A 177 12.89 -0.30 -23.11
C LYS A 177 11.85 -0.57 -24.20
N THR A 178 11.95 0.10 -25.35
CA THR A 178 11.02 -0.09 -26.47
C THR A 178 11.24 -1.41 -27.21
N LEU A 179 12.47 -1.95 -27.25
CA LEU A 179 12.77 -3.29 -27.80
C LEU A 179 12.15 -4.41 -26.96
N VAL A 180 12.28 -4.34 -25.63
CA VAL A 180 11.65 -5.30 -24.70
C VAL A 180 10.14 -5.29 -24.88
N SER A 181 9.56 -4.11 -25.12
CA SER A 181 8.13 -3.93 -25.34
C SER A 181 7.65 -4.60 -26.64
N LEU A 182 8.42 -4.46 -27.74
CA LEU A 182 8.16 -5.15 -29.00
C LEU A 182 8.27 -6.68 -28.85
N LYS A 183 9.33 -7.20 -28.22
CA LYS A 183 9.52 -8.64 -28.01
C LYS A 183 8.38 -9.25 -27.19
N ARG A 184 7.93 -8.54 -26.16
CA ARG A 184 6.75 -8.93 -25.36
C ARG A 184 5.49 -8.97 -26.22
N ALA A 185 5.26 -7.95 -27.07
CA ALA A 185 4.11 -7.93 -27.97
C ALA A 185 4.12 -9.10 -28.97
N ALA A 186 5.29 -9.45 -29.53
CA ALA A 186 5.47 -10.55 -30.46
C ALA A 186 5.20 -11.95 -29.84
N GLY A 187 5.48 -12.16 -28.56
CA GLY A 187 5.52 -13.48 -27.91
C GLY A 187 4.21 -14.22 -27.60
N GLY A 188 3.03 -13.73 -27.98
CA GLY A 188 1.75 -14.49 -28.05
C GLY A 188 1.15 -15.13 -26.76
N LYS A 189 1.85 -15.21 -25.63
CA LYS A 189 1.47 -15.95 -24.39
C LYS A 189 0.34 -15.33 -23.54
N ILE A 190 -0.58 -14.57 -24.12
CA ILE A 190 -1.41 -13.59 -23.39
C ILE A 190 -2.87 -14.02 -23.18
N ILE A 191 -3.38 -15.04 -23.88
CA ILE A 191 -4.85 -15.28 -23.91
C ILE A 191 -5.40 -15.97 -22.65
N TRP A 192 -4.74 -17.01 -22.13
CA TRP A 192 -5.31 -17.81 -21.03
C TRP A 192 -5.26 -17.09 -19.68
N ARG A 193 -4.15 -16.40 -19.40
CA ARG A 193 -3.96 -15.65 -18.15
C ARG A 193 -4.84 -14.40 -18.09
N ASP A 194 -5.11 -13.76 -19.23
CA ASP A 194 -5.97 -12.59 -19.32
C ASP A 194 -7.46 -12.93 -19.27
N ARG A 195 -7.87 -14.12 -19.73
CA ARG A 195 -9.27 -14.58 -19.62
C ARG A 195 -9.65 -14.87 -18.16
N ILE A 196 -8.74 -15.47 -17.39
CA ILE A 196 -8.91 -15.67 -15.93
C ILE A 196 -8.94 -14.33 -15.19
N LYS A 197 -8.05 -13.41 -15.56
CA LYS A 197 -7.98 -12.07 -14.96
C LYS A 197 -9.14 -11.16 -15.36
N SER A 198 -9.68 -11.29 -16.57
CA SER A 198 -10.89 -10.58 -17.00
C SER A 198 -12.12 -11.09 -16.25
N ASN A 199 -12.21 -12.39 -15.98
CA ASN A 199 -13.29 -12.94 -15.17
C ASN A 199 -13.18 -12.50 -13.70
N LEU A 200 -11.96 -12.42 -13.16
CA LEU A 200 -11.71 -11.78 -11.86
C LEU A 200 -12.07 -10.29 -11.90
N ARG A 201 -11.66 -9.55 -12.96
CA ARG A 201 -11.98 -8.13 -13.14
C ARG A 201 -13.49 -7.91 -13.18
N SER A 202 -14.27 -8.68 -13.94
CA SER A 202 -15.74 -8.58 -13.95
C SER A 202 -16.39 -8.93 -12.61
N CYS A 203 -15.80 -9.81 -11.81
CA CYS A 203 -16.28 -10.14 -10.47
C CYS A 203 -15.93 -9.03 -9.44
N PHE A 204 -14.79 -8.35 -9.62
CA PHE A 204 -14.26 -7.33 -8.71
C PHE A 204 -14.58 -5.87 -9.11
N SER A 205 -14.94 -5.60 -10.37
CA SER A 205 -15.14 -4.24 -10.92
C SER A 205 -16.61 -3.82 -11.05
N ALA A 206 -17.55 -4.55 -10.46
CA ALA A 206 -18.96 -4.16 -10.42
C ALA A 206 -19.23 -2.99 -9.43
N GLY A 207 -18.45 -1.90 -9.52
CA GLY A 207 -18.63 -0.73 -8.66
C GLY A 207 -17.55 0.37 -8.69
N LEU A 208 -16.43 0.20 -9.41
CA LEU A 208 -15.39 1.24 -9.52
C LEU A 208 -15.31 1.76 -10.96
N ASN A 209 -16.07 2.83 -11.22
CA ASN A 209 -15.85 3.67 -12.40
C ASN A 209 -14.50 4.38 -12.26
N ASN A 210 -13.64 4.12 -13.24
CA ASN A 210 -12.48 4.90 -13.71
C ASN A 210 -11.44 5.40 -12.67
N GLU A 211 -10.16 5.17 -12.99
CA GLU A 211 -8.95 5.75 -12.38
C GLU A 211 -8.16 4.98 -11.29
N LEU A 212 -8.34 3.67 -11.10
CA LEU A 212 -7.34 2.88 -10.36
C LEU A 212 -6.24 2.33 -11.29
N PHE A 213 -5.17 3.12 -11.46
CA PHE A 213 -3.88 2.67 -11.99
C PHE A 213 -3.17 1.71 -11.01
N LEU A 214 -3.69 0.49 -10.88
CA LEU A 214 -2.95 -0.68 -10.41
C LEU A 214 -2.84 -1.69 -11.55
N GLU A 215 -2.30 -1.25 -12.67
CA GLU A 215 -1.89 -2.16 -13.73
C GLU A 215 -0.45 -2.60 -13.48
N PRO A 216 -0.18 -3.86 -13.12
CA PRO A 216 1.15 -4.39 -13.32
C PRO A 216 1.40 -4.37 -14.84
N THR A 217 2.55 -3.87 -15.25
CA THR A 217 2.94 -3.49 -16.63
C THR A 217 2.82 -4.62 -17.68
N PHE A 218 2.44 -5.82 -17.26
CA PHE A 218 2.16 -6.97 -18.12
C PHE A 218 0.68 -7.12 -18.51
N MET A 219 -0.26 -6.38 -17.91
CA MET A 219 -1.70 -6.43 -18.21
C MET A 219 -2.20 -5.38 -19.23
N THR A 220 -1.37 -4.43 -19.66
CA THR A 220 -1.71 -3.36 -20.64
C THR A 220 -1.32 -3.67 -22.07
N MET A 221 -1.14 -4.93 -22.44
CA MET A 221 -0.67 -5.27 -23.79
C MET A 221 -1.78 -5.36 -24.85
N LYS A 222 -2.95 -4.76 -24.60
CA LYS A 222 -3.83 -4.28 -25.67
C LYS A 222 -3.53 -2.80 -25.90
N GLY A 223 -2.64 -2.52 -26.85
CA GLY A 223 -2.45 -1.17 -27.38
C GLY A 223 -1.48 -0.28 -26.60
N ARG A 224 -0.32 -0.78 -26.14
CA ARG A 224 0.74 0.11 -25.66
C ARG A 224 1.10 1.09 -26.79
N HIS A 225 0.85 2.36 -26.52
CA HIS A 225 1.31 3.45 -27.36
C HIS A 225 2.65 3.91 -26.81
N LEU A 226 3.69 3.83 -27.63
CA LEU A 226 5.01 4.40 -27.39
C LEU A 226 4.98 5.95 -27.44
N LYS A 227 3.81 6.56 -27.21
CA LYS A 227 3.58 8.00 -27.22
C LYS A 227 4.31 8.68 -26.07
N GLU A 228 4.45 8.02 -24.93
CA GLU A 228 5.22 8.54 -23.78
C GLU A 228 6.71 8.56 -24.11
N GLU A 229 7.22 7.50 -24.73
CA GLU A 229 8.61 7.43 -25.18
C GLU A 229 8.92 8.46 -26.27
N VAL A 230 7.99 8.71 -27.20
CA VAL A 230 8.12 9.82 -28.17
C VAL A 230 8.03 11.18 -27.49
N ARG A 231 7.12 11.37 -26.52
CA ARG A 231 7.00 12.61 -25.74
C ARG A 231 8.29 12.92 -24.98
N CYS A 232 8.94 11.91 -24.41
CA CYS A 232 10.23 12.07 -23.74
C CYS A 232 11.27 12.72 -24.66
N VAL A 233 11.38 12.26 -25.91
CA VAL A 233 12.31 12.84 -26.90
C VAL A 233 11.88 14.24 -27.33
N VAL A 234 10.58 14.51 -27.46
CA VAL A 234 10.07 15.86 -27.77
C VAL A 234 10.39 16.84 -26.64
N THR A 235 10.13 16.48 -25.39
CA THR A 235 10.46 17.30 -24.22
C THR A 235 11.96 17.52 -24.10
N TRP A 236 12.78 16.50 -24.38
CA TRP A 236 14.23 16.66 -24.47
C TRP A 236 14.65 17.66 -25.56
N ARG A 237 14.03 17.63 -26.75
CA ARG A 237 14.34 18.62 -27.81
C ARG A 237 13.99 20.06 -27.42
N GLU A 238 12.95 20.24 -26.60
CA GLU A 238 12.53 21.57 -26.13
C GLU A 238 13.38 22.10 -24.96
N THR A 239 13.88 21.21 -24.10
CA THR A 239 14.53 21.60 -22.83
C THR A 239 16.02 21.24 -22.75
N LYS A 240 16.52 20.43 -23.70
CA LYS A 240 17.84 19.78 -23.70
C LYS A 240 18.16 18.98 -22.43
N GLU A 241 17.14 18.66 -21.63
CA GLU A 241 17.24 17.88 -20.41
C GLU A 241 16.25 16.70 -20.44
N PHE A 242 16.68 15.54 -19.96
CA PHE A 242 15.75 14.43 -19.70
C PHE A 242 14.96 14.73 -18.43
N ASN A 243 13.74 15.23 -18.61
CA ASN A 243 12.82 15.44 -17.49
C ASN A 243 12.46 14.07 -16.87
N LYS A 244 12.76 13.87 -15.58
CA LYS A 244 12.37 12.64 -14.85
C LYS A 244 10.86 12.43 -15.03
N ASP A 245 10.49 11.26 -15.54
CA ASP A 245 9.10 10.92 -15.89
C ASP A 245 8.16 11.27 -14.72
N PRO A 246 7.16 12.16 -14.87
CA PRO A 246 6.22 12.50 -13.80
C PRO A 246 5.40 11.28 -13.32
N ASN A 247 5.45 10.16 -14.04
CA ASN A 247 4.89 8.89 -13.61
C ASN A 247 5.81 8.07 -12.68
N ASP A 248 7.10 8.39 -12.52
CA ASP A 248 7.97 7.69 -11.56
C ASP A 248 7.61 8.00 -10.11
N GLU A 249 7.04 9.18 -9.82
CA GLU A 249 6.49 9.49 -8.49
C GLU A 249 5.21 8.69 -8.16
N LYS A 250 4.52 8.18 -9.18
CA LYS A 250 3.28 7.40 -9.00
C LYS A 250 3.53 5.91 -8.77
N ARG A 251 4.76 5.42 -8.94
CA ARG A 251 5.10 3.99 -8.84
C ARG A 251 5.68 3.64 -7.47
N LEU A 252 5.30 2.46 -6.95
CA LEU A 252 5.95 1.91 -5.77
C LEU A 252 7.39 1.51 -6.15
N ARG A 253 8.37 1.98 -5.36
CA ARG A 253 9.77 1.62 -5.55
C ARG A 253 9.95 0.10 -5.46
N PRO A 254 10.80 -0.52 -6.30
CA PRO A 254 11.03 -1.96 -6.31
C PRO A 254 11.43 -2.53 -4.93
N GLU A 255 12.17 -1.75 -4.15
CA GLU A 255 12.61 -2.08 -2.79
C GLU A 255 11.44 -2.24 -1.79
N ASN A 256 10.32 -1.57 -2.04
CA ASN A 256 9.20 -1.47 -1.11
C ASN A 256 8.12 -2.55 -1.30
N TYR A 257 8.17 -3.35 -2.38
CA TYR A 257 7.16 -4.39 -2.63
C TYR A 257 7.19 -5.51 -1.58
N LEU A 258 8.39 -6.02 -1.26
CA LEU A 258 8.54 -7.13 -0.32
C LEU A 258 8.16 -6.72 1.11
N PRO A 259 8.64 -5.59 1.67
CA PRO A 259 8.19 -5.10 2.98
C PRO A 259 6.67 -4.87 3.04
N LEU A 260 6.07 -4.29 2.00
CA LEU A 260 4.62 -4.07 1.94
C LEU A 260 3.84 -5.39 1.92
N PHE A 261 4.30 -6.39 1.15
CA PHE A 261 3.69 -7.72 1.14
C PHE A 261 3.79 -8.41 2.49
N LEU A 262 4.97 -8.42 3.11
CA LEU A 262 5.20 -9.01 4.44
C LEU A 262 4.37 -8.31 5.53
N ASN A 263 4.11 -7.01 5.35
CA ASN A 263 3.23 -6.23 6.22
C ASN A 263 1.75 -6.62 6.06
N LEU A 264 1.27 -6.82 4.82
CA LEU A 264 -0.08 -7.32 4.56
C LEU A 264 -0.26 -8.75 5.08
N LEU A 265 0.76 -9.59 4.95
CA LEU A 265 0.78 -10.95 5.49
C LEU A 265 0.72 -10.94 7.02
N SER A 266 1.47 -10.06 7.69
CA SER A 266 1.36 -9.82 9.15
C SER A 266 -0.06 -9.48 9.56
N CYS A 267 -0.70 -8.58 8.81
CA CYS A 267 -2.07 -8.17 9.09
C CYS A 267 -3.04 -9.35 8.99
N PHE A 268 -2.92 -10.13 7.92
CA PHE A 268 -3.72 -11.34 7.72
C PHE A 268 -3.53 -12.35 8.85
N VAL A 269 -2.29 -12.75 9.14
CA VAL A 269 -1.97 -13.72 10.20
C VAL A 269 -2.42 -13.23 11.58
N HIS A 270 -2.31 -11.93 11.86
CA HIS A 270 -2.82 -11.36 13.11
C HIS A 270 -4.34 -11.43 13.24
N MET A 271 -5.07 -11.17 12.15
CA MET A 271 -6.52 -11.31 12.19
C MET A 271 -6.93 -12.77 12.33
N VAL A 272 -6.26 -13.71 11.65
CA VAL A 272 -6.48 -15.15 11.90
C VAL A 272 -6.26 -15.47 13.39
N ASN A 273 -5.16 -14.97 13.99
CA ASN A 273 -4.84 -15.27 15.40
C ASN A 273 -5.92 -14.84 16.39
N ASN A 274 -6.58 -13.70 16.13
CA ASN A 274 -7.58 -13.19 17.05
C ASN A 274 -8.93 -13.90 16.90
N TYR A 275 -9.29 -14.32 15.69
CA TYR A 275 -10.62 -14.88 15.40
C TYR A 275 -10.64 -16.42 15.44
N ILE A 276 -9.50 -17.10 15.33
CA ILE A 276 -9.42 -18.58 15.37
C ILE A 276 -9.86 -19.19 16.71
N ILE A 277 -9.81 -18.42 17.80
CA ILE A 277 -10.20 -18.88 19.13
C ILE A 277 -11.68 -18.61 19.47
N GLU A 278 -12.39 -17.82 18.66
CA GLU A 278 -13.76 -17.42 18.97
C GLU A 278 -14.74 -18.60 19.03
N PRO A 279 -14.72 -19.57 18.08
CA PRO A 279 -15.66 -20.69 18.10
C PRO A 279 -15.48 -21.63 19.29
N SER A 280 -14.23 -21.82 19.74
CA SER A 280 -13.89 -22.71 20.85
C SER A 280 -13.86 -22.02 22.21
N GLY A 281 -14.10 -20.71 22.29
CA GLY A 281 -13.90 -19.91 23.50
C GLY A 281 -14.62 -20.42 24.75
N ALA A 282 -15.93 -20.64 24.65
CA ALA A 282 -16.75 -21.15 25.76
C ALA A 282 -16.45 -22.60 26.13
N TYR A 283 -16.01 -23.43 25.16
CA TYR A 283 -15.61 -24.81 25.40
C TYR A 283 -14.24 -24.88 26.10
N TYR A 284 -13.34 -23.99 25.72
CA TYR A 284 -12.02 -23.94 26.30
C TYR A 284 -12.04 -23.43 27.75
N ALA A 285 -12.79 -22.36 28.03
CA ALA A 285 -12.99 -21.88 29.40
C ALA A 285 -13.54 -22.98 30.33
N ASN A 286 -14.53 -23.74 29.85
CA ASN A 286 -15.11 -24.86 30.59
C ASN A 286 -14.08 -25.98 30.85
N SER A 287 -13.28 -26.33 29.85
CA SER A 287 -12.23 -27.36 29.95
C SER A 287 -11.09 -26.97 30.90
N LEU A 288 -10.87 -25.67 31.10
CA LEU A 288 -9.94 -25.12 32.10
C LEU A 288 -10.54 -25.08 33.51
N GLY A 289 -11.76 -25.61 33.72
CA GLY A 289 -12.44 -25.66 35.02
C GLY A 289 -13.14 -24.36 35.41
N CYS A 290 -13.41 -23.48 34.44
CA CYS A 290 -14.00 -22.16 34.66
C CYS A 290 -15.41 -22.05 34.08
N ASN A 291 -16.16 -21.03 34.52
CA ASN A 291 -17.47 -20.73 33.96
C ASN A 291 -17.34 -20.27 32.49
N ASP A 292 -18.26 -20.70 31.62
CA ASP A 292 -18.36 -20.31 30.21
C ASP A 292 -18.31 -18.79 29.98
N ALA A 293 -18.82 -17.99 30.93
CA ALA A 293 -18.77 -16.54 30.91
C ALA A 293 -17.35 -15.95 30.81
N LEU A 294 -16.33 -16.68 31.29
CA LEU A 294 -14.93 -16.27 31.21
C LEU A 294 -14.35 -16.33 29.79
N ALA A 295 -15.09 -16.87 28.82
CA ALA A 295 -14.72 -16.78 27.41
C ALA A 295 -14.65 -15.32 26.92
N GLY A 296 -15.52 -14.42 27.41
CA GLY A 296 -15.47 -13.00 27.04
C GLY A 296 -14.13 -12.35 27.39
N ILE A 297 -13.69 -12.43 28.65
CA ILE A 297 -12.42 -11.86 29.10
C ILE A 297 -11.21 -12.55 28.45
N MET A 298 -11.32 -13.84 28.10
CA MET A 298 -10.29 -14.55 27.33
C MET A 298 -10.11 -13.97 25.92
N LEU A 299 -11.21 -13.60 25.27
CA LEU A 299 -11.18 -12.90 23.97
C LEU A 299 -10.66 -11.47 24.15
N GLY A 300 -11.15 -10.75 25.16
CA GLY A 300 -10.92 -9.31 25.36
C GLY A 300 -9.58 -8.90 25.95
N ILE A 301 -8.89 -9.77 26.72
CA ILE A 301 -7.60 -9.41 27.32
C ILE A 301 -6.53 -9.13 26.26
N GLY A 302 -6.57 -9.84 25.12
CA GLY A 302 -5.65 -9.60 24.00
C GLY A 302 -5.77 -8.17 23.45
N PRO A 303 -6.96 -7.74 23.00
CA PRO A 303 -7.24 -6.35 22.60
C PRO A 303 -6.87 -5.30 23.65
N TRP A 304 -7.14 -5.52 24.94
CA TRP A 304 -6.76 -4.60 26.02
C TRP A 304 -5.25 -4.37 26.06
N PHE A 305 -4.47 -5.44 26.08
CA PHE A 305 -3.01 -5.33 26.10
C PHE A 305 -2.43 -4.83 24.76
N GLY A 306 -3.09 -5.11 23.64
CA GLY A 306 -2.74 -4.53 22.34
C GLY A 306 -2.96 -3.02 22.29
N MET A 307 -4.00 -2.51 22.97
CA MET A 307 -4.23 -1.07 23.13
C MET A 307 -3.16 -0.42 24.02
N MET A 308 -2.60 -1.15 24.98
CA MET A 308 -1.49 -0.64 25.81
C MET A 308 -0.18 -0.59 25.02
N SER A 309 0.14 -1.65 24.27
CA SER A 309 1.38 -1.70 23.47
C SER A 309 1.34 -0.80 22.22
N ALA A 310 0.14 -0.43 21.77
CA ALA A 310 -0.13 0.49 20.67
C ALA A 310 0.74 1.75 20.65
N VAL A 311 0.81 2.45 21.78
CA VAL A 311 1.55 3.71 21.90
C VAL A 311 3.05 3.45 21.81
N GLY A 312 3.53 2.38 22.45
CA GLY A 312 4.92 1.95 22.39
C GLY A 312 5.36 1.61 20.97
N PHE A 313 4.56 0.84 20.23
CA PHE A 313 4.84 0.54 18.83
C PHE A 313 4.74 1.77 17.92
N SER A 314 3.77 2.65 18.16
CA SER A 314 3.69 3.92 17.41
C SER A 314 4.97 4.73 17.60
N TYR A 315 5.50 4.82 18.82
CA TYR A 315 6.76 5.50 19.07
C TYR A 315 7.97 4.78 18.43
N TRP A 316 8.07 3.46 18.60
CA TRP A 316 9.21 2.67 18.12
C TRP A 316 9.34 2.69 16.59
N THR A 317 8.20 2.59 15.88
CA THR A 317 8.15 2.61 14.41
C THR A 317 8.58 3.95 13.78
N ASN A 318 8.74 5.01 14.57
CA ASN A 318 9.38 6.24 14.09
C ASN A 318 10.84 6.01 13.66
N TYR A 319 11.53 5.05 14.28
CA TYR A 319 12.97 4.85 14.08
C TYR A 319 13.26 3.69 13.13
N ASN A 320 12.66 2.52 13.36
CA ASN A 320 12.85 1.33 12.52
C ASN A 320 11.59 0.46 12.51
N TYR A 321 11.43 -0.36 11.48
CA TYR A 321 10.30 -1.29 11.35
C TYR A 321 10.68 -2.72 11.73
N LYS A 322 11.91 -3.15 11.45
CA LYS A 322 12.33 -4.55 11.63
C LYS A 322 12.27 -5.01 13.09
N SER A 323 12.83 -4.21 14.01
CA SER A 323 12.88 -4.55 15.44
C SER A 323 11.49 -4.67 16.10
N PRO A 324 10.56 -3.72 15.95
CA PRO A 324 9.23 -3.85 16.55
C PRO A 324 8.41 -4.99 15.93
N ILE A 325 8.58 -5.31 14.65
CA ILE A 325 7.94 -6.47 14.01
C ILE A 325 8.47 -7.78 14.60
N LEU A 326 9.79 -7.91 14.77
CA LEU A 326 10.39 -9.10 15.39
C LEU A 326 9.93 -9.27 16.83
N PHE A 327 9.90 -8.19 17.61
CA PHE A 327 9.37 -8.23 18.98
C PHE A 327 7.90 -8.66 19.01
N ALA A 328 7.06 -8.10 18.13
CA ALA A 328 5.67 -8.51 17.98
C ALA A 328 5.55 -10.01 17.65
N ALA A 329 6.31 -10.50 16.68
CA ALA A 329 6.31 -11.92 16.29
C ALA A 329 6.75 -12.84 17.44
N SER A 330 7.78 -12.46 18.21
CA SER A 330 8.22 -13.22 19.39
C SER A 330 7.15 -13.26 20.49
N MET A 331 6.51 -12.13 20.79
CA MET A 331 5.42 -12.08 21.76
C MET A 331 4.20 -12.90 21.31
N GLN A 332 3.83 -12.85 20.02
CA GLN A 332 2.76 -13.68 19.47
C GLN A 332 3.10 -15.18 19.55
N PHE A 333 4.34 -15.56 19.24
CA PHE A 333 4.81 -16.94 19.37
C PHE A 333 4.66 -17.45 20.81
N ILE A 334 5.21 -16.70 21.78
CA ILE A 334 5.18 -17.05 23.20
C ILE A 334 3.74 -17.10 23.73
N GLY A 335 2.95 -16.06 23.43
CA GLY A 335 1.57 -15.95 23.92
C GLY A 335 0.67 -17.09 23.42
N ASN A 336 0.78 -17.45 22.15
CA ASN A 336 0.01 -18.56 21.58
C ASN A 336 0.45 -19.94 22.10
N LEU A 337 1.75 -20.11 22.36
CA LEU A 337 2.25 -21.34 22.99
C LEU A 337 1.76 -21.47 24.44
N MET A 338 1.75 -20.37 25.20
CA MET A 338 1.16 -20.33 26.54
C MET A 338 -0.34 -20.59 26.54
N TYR A 339 -1.06 -20.02 25.56
CA TYR A 339 -2.49 -20.30 25.37
C TYR A 339 -2.74 -21.79 25.15
N ALA A 340 -1.98 -22.45 24.28
CA ALA A 340 -2.17 -23.87 23.96
C ALA A 340 -1.82 -24.80 25.14
N THR A 341 -0.74 -24.49 25.87
CA THR A 341 -0.26 -25.30 27.00
C THR A 341 -1.09 -25.12 28.27
N ALA A 342 -1.90 -24.07 28.37
CA ALA A 342 -2.80 -23.83 29.51
C ALA A 342 -3.79 -24.98 29.77
N TYR A 343 -4.13 -25.75 28.73
CA TYR A 343 -4.99 -26.93 28.82
C TYR A 343 -4.40 -28.01 29.74
N THR A 344 -3.11 -28.34 29.58
CA THR A 344 -2.44 -29.37 30.39
C THR A 344 -2.44 -28.99 31.87
N TYR A 345 -2.28 -27.71 32.18
CA TYR A 345 -2.26 -27.20 33.56
C TYR A 345 -3.66 -26.88 34.10
N LYS A 346 -4.72 -27.01 33.28
CA LYS A 346 -6.10 -26.61 33.60
C LYS A 346 -6.17 -25.24 34.28
N SER A 347 -5.44 -24.26 33.73
CA SER A 347 -5.25 -22.95 34.35
C SER A 347 -5.75 -21.82 33.45
N MET A 348 -6.88 -21.22 33.85
CA MET A 348 -7.41 -20.03 33.18
C MET A 348 -6.44 -18.85 33.26
N SER A 349 -5.73 -18.69 34.38
CA SER A 349 -4.74 -17.63 34.55
C SER A 349 -3.60 -17.73 33.53
N MET A 350 -3.12 -18.95 33.26
CA MET A 350 -2.08 -19.18 32.26
C MET A 350 -2.59 -18.85 30.84
N CYS A 351 -3.83 -19.23 30.53
CA CYS A 351 -4.48 -18.86 29.27
C CYS A 351 -4.57 -17.33 29.12
N LEU A 352 -5.05 -16.63 30.15
CA LEU A 352 -5.17 -15.17 30.15
C LEU A 352 -3.81 -14.46 30.02
N ILE A 353 -2.76 -14.95 30.68
CA ILE A 353 -1.40 -14.41 30.54
C ILE A 353 -0.89 -14.63 29.11
N GLY A 354 -1.11 -15.82 28.53
CA GLY A 354 -0.75 -16.09 27.13
C GLY A 354 -1.45 -15.13 26.16
N ARG A 355 -2.75 -14.90 26.36
CA ARG A 355 -3.54 -13.93 25.59
C ARG A 355 -3.06 -12.49 25.79
N ALA A 356 -2.69 -12.10 27.01
CA ALA A 356 -2.15 -10.78 27.29
C ALA A 356 -0.80 -10.55 26.58
N ILE A 357 0.10 -11.53 26.62
CA ILE A 357 1.40 -11.48 25.91
C ILE A 357 1.18 -11.39 24.39
N ALA A 358 0.28 -12.21 23.84
CA ALA A 358 -0.10 -12.10 22.42
C ALA A 358 -0.70 -10.72 22.09
N GLY A 359 -1.45 -10.12 23.03
CA GLY A 359 -1.95 -8.75 22.95
C GLY A 359 -0.83 -7.71 22.88
N ILE A 360 0.14 -7.77 23.80
CA ILE A 360 1.34 -6.90 23.79
C ILE A 360 2.05 -6.98 22.43
N GLY A 361 2.12 -8.17 21.84
CA GLY A 361 2.66 -8.41 20.51
C GLY A 361 1.76 -8.03 19.33
N SER A 362 0.70 -7.23 19.48
CA SER A 362 -0.18 -6.86 18.35
C SER A 362 0.54 -5.97 17.33
N PRO A 363 0.77 -6.45 16.09
CA PRO A 363 1.42 -5.65 15.05
C PRO A 363 0.45 -4.69 14.35
N ARG A 364 -0.81 -4.59 14.79
CA ARG A 364 -1.88 -3.88 14.05
C ARG A 364 -1.53 -2.43 13.72
N ILE A 365 -0.90 -1.73 14.65
CA ILE A 365 -0.49 -0.32 14.47
C ILE A 365 0.76 -0.22 13.61
N ILE A 366 1.72 -1.12 13.79
CA ILE A 366 2.88 -1.23 12.91
C ILE A 366 2.40 -1.40 11.47
N ASN A 367 1.46 -2.32 11.26
CA ASN A 367 0.96 -2.65 9.93
C ASN A 367 0.25 -1.48 9.27
N ARG A 368 -0.60 -0.77 10.02
CA ARG A 368 -1.33 0.39 9.51
C ARG A 368 -0.39 1.55 9.18
N ARG A 369 0.62 1.79 10.02
CA ARG A 369 1.60 2.86 9.84
C ARG A 369 2.55 2.57 8.67
N CYS A 370 3.03 1.33 8.58
CA CYS A 370 3.87 0.84 7.50
C CYS A 370 3.23 1.09 6.12
N VAL A 371 1.93 0.82 5.98
CA VAL A 371 1.18 1.15 4.74
C VAL A 371 1.21 2.65 4.46
N ALA A 372 0.94 3.50 5.46
CA ALA A 372 0.91 4.95 5.27
C ALA A 372 2.29 5.55 4.90
N ASP A 373 3.37 5.03 5.50
CA ASP A 373 4.73 5.55 5.36
C ASP A 373 5.42 5.09 4.06
N ILE A 374 5.16 3.86 3.62
CA ILE A 374 5.80 3.24 2.44
C ILE A 374 5.10 3.63 1.13
N THR A 375 3.80 3.89 1.18
CA THR A 375 3.00 4.08 -0.03
C THR A 375 2.90 5.56 -0.41
N PRO A 376 3.17 5.92 -1.68
CA PRO A 376 2.95 7.26 -2.17
C PRO A 376 1.45 7.60 -2.16
N PHE A 377 1.11 8.88 -2.11
CA PHE A 377 -0.29 9.34 -2.03
C PHE A 377 -1.18 8.77 -3.13
N SER A 378 -0.68 8.65 -4.36
CA SER A 378 -1.40 8.07 -5.50
C SER A 378 -1.83 6.62 -5.28
N LEU A 379 -1.07 5.84 -4.49
CA LEU A 379 -1.31 4.42 -4.23
C LEU A 379 -1.86 4.15 -2.83
N ARG A 380 -2.02 5.17 -1.99
CA ARG A 380 -2.41 5.02 -0.59
C ARG A 380 -3.81 4.43 -0.45
N THR A 381 -4.76 4.84 -1.28
CA THR A 381 -6.13 4.29 -1.30
C THR A 381 -6.09 2.81 -1.62
N ALA A 382 -5.38 2.43 -2.69
CA ALA A 382 -5.23 1.06 -3.13
C ALA A 382 -4.57 0.16 -2.07
N SER A 383 -3.48 0.63 -1.45
CA SER A 383 -2.79 -0.13 -0.40
C SER A 383 -3.60 -0.20 0.90
N SER A 384 -4.39 0.83 1.21
CA SER A 384 -5.33 0.81 2.33
C SER A 384 -6.48 -0.18 2.08
N SER A 385 -6.98 -0.27 0.85
CA SER A 385 -7.96 -1.29 0.45
C SER A 385 -7.39 -2.71 0.51
N ALA A 386 -6.14 -2.92 0.08
CA ALA A 386 -5.46 -4.21 0.21
C ALA A 386 -5.26 -4.62 1.68
N PHE A 387 -4.93 -3.66 2.55
CA PHE A 387 -4.88 -3.86 3.99
C PHE A 387 -6.25 -4.22 4.58
N GLY A 388 -7.32 -3.54 4.16
CA GLY A 388 -8.69 -3.86 4.53
C GLY A 388 -9.10 -5.27 4.10
N LEU A 389 -8.77 -5.66 2.87
CA LEU A 389 -9.05 -7.00 2.35
C LEU A 389 -8.29 -8.09 3.12
N ALA A 390 -7.00 -7.89 3.40
CA ALA A 390 -6.21 -8.83 4.21
C ALA A 390 -6.80 -8.98 5.61
N THR A 391 -7.32 -7.90 6.18
CA THR A 391 -8.00 -7.90 7.48
C THR A 391 -9.29 -8.72 7.45
N ALA A 392 -10.14 -8.50 6.44
CA ALA A 392 -11.40 -9.22 6.26
C ALA A 392 -11.17 -10.71 6.02
N LEU A 393 -10.25 -11.07 5.11
CA LEU A 393 -9.91 -12.46 4.82
C LEU A 393 -9.35 -13.19 6.05
N GLY A 394 -8.49 -12.53 6.84
CA GLY A 394 -7.96 -13.14 8.06
C GLY A 394 -9.04 -13.38 9.11
N SER A 395 -9.98 -12.44 9.26
CA SER A 395 -11.12 -12.57 10.19
C SER A 395 -12.06 -13.69 9.80
N ALA A 396 -12.29 -13.90 8.49
CA ALA A 396 -13.11 -15.00 7.97
C ALA A 396 -12.38 -16.36 8.08
N MET A 397 -11.07 -16.37 7.79
CA MET A 397 -10.29 -17.61 7.80
C MET A 397 -10.02 -18.14 9.20
N GLY A 398 -9.97 -17.28 10.24
CA GLY A 398 -9.82 -17.72 11.63
C GLY A 398 -10.82 -18.80 12.03
N PRO A 399 -12.14 -18.52 12.02
CA PRO A 399 -13.18 -19.51 12.30
C PRO A 399 -13.15 -20.71 11.34
N GLY A 400 -12.84 -20.48 10.06
CA GLY A 400 -12.67 -21.56 9.07
C GLY A 400 -11.56 -22.55 9.46
N LEU A 401 -10.42 -22.05 9.95
CA LEU A 401 -9.35 -22.89 10.48
C LEU A 401 -9.74 -23.57 11.79
N ALA A 402 -10.50 -22.89 12.65
CA ALA A 402 -11.00 -23.49 13.88
C ALA A 402 -11.84 -24.74 13.61
N ILE A 403 -12.72 -24.70 12.59
CA ILE A 403 -13.50 -25.88 12.15
C ILE A 403 -12.58 -27.02 11.70
N ILE A 404 -11.53 -26.71 10.93
CA ILE A 404 -10.59 -27.72 10.43
C ILE A 404 -9.84 -28.38 11.60
N LEU A 405 -9.46 -27.60 12.61
CA LEU A 405 -8.75 -28.09 13.79
C LEU A 405 -9.64 -28.86 14.76
N ASP A 406 -10.95 -28.69 14.67
CA ASP A 406 -11.96 -29.41 15.46
C ASP A 406 -12.31 -30.79 14.87
N PHE A 407 -11.79 -31.16 13.69
CA PHE A 407 -12.02 -32.50 13.15
C PHE A 407 -11.34 -33.57 14.02
N ASP A 408 -12.09 -34.63 14.34
CA ASP A 408 -11.67 -35.77 15.20
C ASP A 408 -10.31 -36.38 14.84
N TYR A 409 -9.88 -36.27 13.57
CA TYR A 409 -8.56 -36.76 13.12
C TYR A 409 -7.37 -36.06 13.81
N PHE A 410 -7.54 -34.82 14.26
CA PHE A 410 -6.44 -34.02 14.81
C PHE A 410 -6.22 -34.23 16.32
N GLU A 411 -7.07 -34.99 17.01
CA GLU A 411 -6.91 -35.27 18.43
C GLU A 411 -5.67 -36.14 18.70
N THR A 412 -4.57 -35.48 19.05
CA THR A 412 -3.28 -36.15 19.27
C THR A 412 -2.63 -35.69 20.57
N GLN A 413 -1.96 -36.62 21.23
CA GLN A 413 -1.18 -36.36 22.44
C GLN A 413 0.30 -36.46 22.10
N PHE A 414 1.09 -35.50 22.54
CA PHE A 414 2.53 -35.50 22.33
C PHE A 414 3.26 -35.03 23.59
N ASN A 415 4.48 -35.53 23.80
CA ASN A 415 5.27 -35.20 24.98
C ASN A 415 6.38 -34.22 24.60
N LEU A 416 6.46 -33.10 25.33
CA LEU A 416 7.56 -32.15 25.24
C LEU A 416 8.51 -32.31 26.43
N PRO A 417 9.85 -32.29 26.24
CA PRO A 417 10.82 -32.56 27.30
C PRO A 417 10.68 -31.67 28.55
N PHE A 418 10.25 -30.41 28.38
CA PHE A 418 10.14 -29.42 29.46
C PHE A 418 8.70 -29.10 29.89
N LEU A 419 7.71 -29.41 29.05
CA LEU A 419 6.30 -29.03 29.25
C LEU A 419 5.40 -30.23 29.56
N GLY A 420 5.95 -31.46 29.57
CA GLY A 420 5.18 -32.68 29.82
C GLY A 420 4.26 -33.06 28.67
N THR A 421 3.18 -33.79 28.99
CA THR A 421 2.18 -34.23 28.00
C THR A 421 1.29 -33.07 27.56
N GLN A 422 1.28 -32.84 26.25
CA GLN A 422 0.53 -31.80 25.58
C GLN A 422 -0.52 -32.41 24.66
N TYR A 423 -1.62 -31.69 24.51
CA TYR A 423 -2.78 -32.13 23.74
C TYR A 423 -2.98 -31.21 22.55
N PHE A 424 -3.18 -31.76 21.37
CA PHE A 424 -3.63 -31.06 20.18
C PHE A 424 -5.08 -31.46 19.91
N ASN A 425 -6.00 -30.51 19.99
CA ASN A 425 -7.44 -30.69 19.71
C ASN A 425 -8.05 -29.36 19.21
N GLY A 426 -9.36 -29.30 18.96
CA GLY A 426 -10.06 -28.10 18.50
C GLY A 426 -9.93 -26.86 19.41
N MET A 427 -9.51 -27.04 20.67
CA MET A 427 -9.34 -25.94 21.63
C MET A 427 -7.89 -25.44 21.72
N THR A 428 -6.92 -26.36 21.74
CA THR A 428 -5.48 -26.04 21.86
C THR A 428 -4.77 -25.87 20.51
N GLY A 429 -5.26 -26.54 19.47
CA GLY A 429 -4.78 -26.49 18.10
C GLY A 429 -4.64 -25.06 17.56
N PRO A 430 -5.63 -24.16 17.78
CA PRO A 430 -5.50 -22.75 17.44
C PRO A 430 -4.20 -22.10 17.95
N GLY A 431 -3.82 -22.36 19.20
CA GLY A 431 -2.59 -21.81 19.78
C GLY A 431 -1.32 -22.39 19.15
N TYR A 432 -1.26 -23.71 18.94
CA TYR A 432 -0.08 -24.35 18.33
C TYR A 432 0.14 -23.93 16.87
N VAL A 433 -0.93 -23.91 16.07
CA VAL A 433 -0.88 -23.51 14.66
C VAL A 433 -0.42 -22.06 14.55
N MET A 434 -1.00 -21.17 15.36
CA MET A 434 -0.65 -19.76 15.32
C MET A 434 0.75 -19.48 15.90
N ALA A 435 1.18 -20.21 16.92
CA ALA A 435 2.57 -20.14 17.39
C ALA A 435 3.54 -20.50 16.25
N CYS A 436 3.31 -21.62 15.55
CA CYS A 436 4.13 -22.01 14.39
C CYS A 436 4.12 -20.94 13.29
N ALA A 437 2.94 -20.44 12.91
CA ALA A 437 2.80 -19.40 11.88
C ALA A 437 3.58 -18.13 12.23
N TRP A 438 3.51 -17.65 13.48
CA TRP A 438 4.26 -16.49 13.95
C TRP A 438 5.76 -16.75 14.06
N GLY A 439 6.18 -17.96 14.41
CA GLY A 439 7.59 -18.36 14.40
C GLY A 439 8.19 -18.36 13.00
N VAL A 440 7.48 -18.94 12.03
CA VAL A 440 7.87 -18.93 10.61
C VAL A 440 7.88 -17.50 10.07
N TYR A 441 6.85 -16.70 10.36
CA TYR A 441 6.81 -15.29 9.98
C TYR A 441 7.98 -14.49 10.57
N GLY A 442 8.28 -14.67 11.85
CA GLY A 442 9.42 -14.04 12.52
C GLY A 442 10.76 -14.41 11.88
N LEU A 443 10.94 -15.67 11.49
CA LEU A 443 12.13 -16.13 10.77
C LEU A 443 12.23 -15.50 9.37
N ILE A 444 11.11 -15.39 8.64
CA ILE A 444 11.07 -14.71 7.35
C ILE A 444 11.46 -13.24 7.51
N ILE A 445 10.96 -12.55 8.53
CA ILE A 445 11.33 -11.16 8.79
C ILE A 445 12.81 -11.03 9.14
N LEU A 446 13.34 -11.94 9.95
CA LEU A 446 14.75 -11.92 10.33
C LEU A 446 15.66 -11.99 9.09
N LEU A 447 15.35 -12.92 8.16
CA LEU A 447 16.17 -13.24 7.00
C LEU A 447 15.95 -12.31 5.79
N PHE A 448 14.71 -11.91 5.50
CA PHE A 448 14.36 -11.25 4.24
C PHE A 448 13.86 -9.81 4.37
N PHE A 449 13.52 -9.34 5.57
CA PHE A 449 13.00 -7.98 5.74
C PHE A 449 14.14 -6.95 5.76
N ASN A 450 14.08 -6.03 4.81
CA ASN A 450 14.92 -4.85 4.70
C ASN A 450 14.10 -3.61 5.05
N GLU A 451 14.76 -2.61 5.65
CA GLU A 451 14.09 -1.36 6.02
C GLU A 451 13.57 -0.65 4.77
N PRO A 452 12.27 -0.32 4.69
CA PRO A 452 11.67 0.27 3.51
C PRO A 452 11.94 1.78 3.42
N THR A 453 12.01 2.28 2.19
CA THR A 453 12.17 3.71 1.94
C THR A 453 10.83 4.42 2.17
N ARG A 454 10.80 5.42 3.07
CA ARG A 454 9.59 6.12 3.54
C ARG A 454 9.10 7.22 2.58
N SER A 455 8.79 6.85 1.35
CA SER A 455 8.36 7.80 0.30
C SER A 455 7.09 8.58 0.66
N GLY A 456 6.15 7.97 1.39
CA GLY A 456 4.89 8.60 1.77
C GLY A 456 5.05 9.78 2.74
N ILE A 457 6.04 9.69 3.65
CA ILE A 457 6.36 10.79 4.58
C ILE A 457 7.11 11.91 3.86
N THR A 458 8.06 11.57 2.99
CA THR A 458 8.84 12.57 2.24
C THR A 458 7.96 13.44 1.36
N GLU A 459 6.98 12.82 0.68
CA GLU A 459 6.00 13.54 -0.13
C GLU A 459 5.05 14.42 0.71
N LEU A 460 4.62 13.94 1.88
CA LEU A 460 3.80 14.74 2.80
C LEU A 460 4.56 16.00 3.23
N LYS A 461 5.82 15.86 3.67
CA LYS A 461 6.66 16.99 4.07
C LYS A 461 6.81 18.02 2.96
N ARG A 462 7.00 17.57 1.72
CA ARG A 462 7.12 18.43 0.53
C ARG A 462 5.85 19.26 0.30
N ARG A 463 4.67 18.63 0.44
CA ARG A 463 3.37 19.32 0.31
C ARG A 463 3.14 20.33 1.42
N GLU A 464 3.51 19.99 2.65
CA GLU A 464 3.41 20.91 3.80
C GLU A 464 4.31 22.13 3.61
N THR A 465 5.56 21.94 3.16
CA THR A 465 6.45 23.06 2.84
C THR A 465 5.94 23.91 1.69
N ALA A 466 5.30 23.31 0.68
CA ALA A 466 4.69 24.05 -0.43
C ALA A 466 3.44 24.85 0.03
N ALA A 467 2.61 24.27 0.91
CA ALA A 467 1.46 24.96 1.49
C ALA A 467 1.90 26.14 2.37
N LEU A 468 2.90 25.94 3.23
CA LEU A 468 3.47 27.01 4.07
C LEU A 468 4.12 28.12 3.24
N ALA A 469 4.73 27.82 2.09
CA ALA A 469 5.27 28.82 1.17
C ALA A 469 4.17 29.64 0.47
N THR A 470 2.96 29.08 0.34
CA THR A 470 1.81 29.76 -0.28
C THR A 470 1.04 30.64 0.73
N GLU A 471 1.22 30.40 2.04
CA GLU A 471 0.57 31.12 3.14
C GLU A 471 1.37 32.32 3.69
N THR A 472 2.42 32.79 3.00
CA THR A 472 3.01 34.13 3.26
C THR A 472 2.33 35.20 2.39
N PRO A 473 1.28 35.90 2.87
CA PRO A 473 0.79 37.09 2.22
C PRO A 473 1.72 38.28 2.46
N ASN A 474 1.90 39.06 1.39
CA ASN A 474 2.59 40.35 1.29
C ASN A 474 2.14 41.39 2.34
N HIS A 475 2.63 41.30 3.58
CA HIS A 475 2.62 42.43 4.51
C HIS A 475 3.94 42.51 5.27
N ALA A 476 4.89 43.20 4.66
CA ALA A 476 5.98 43.87 5.37
C ALA A 476 6.17 45.26 4.74
N GLU A 477 5.28 46.19 5.08
CA GLU A 477 5.64 47.60 5.06
C GLU A 477 6.76 47.79 6.09
N LEU A 478 7.97 48.04 5.59
CA LEU A 478 9.09 48.53 6.38
C LEU A 478 8.78 49.97 6.84
N PRO A 479 8.93 50.31 8.14
CA PRO A 479 9.26 51.66 8.51
C PRO A 479 10.77 51.85 8.27
N ALA A 480 11.10 52.74 7.33
CA ALA A 480 12.42 53.32 7.21
C ALA A 480 12.76 54.12 8.47
N THR A 481 13.92 53.89 9.10
CA THR A 481 14.93 54.94 9.38
C THR A 481 16.18 54.40 10.10
N ASN A 482 17.32 54.73 9.47
CA ASN A 482 18.60 55.19 10.03
C ASN A 482 19.68 54.18 10.52
N ALA A 483 20.62 53.95 9.59
CA ALA A 483 22.07 54.19 9.69
C ALA A 483 22.91 53.43 10.74
N SER A 484 23.82 52.56 10.27
CA SER A 484 25.26 52.87 10.10
C SER A 484 26.04 51.64 9.63
N GLU A 485 27.07 51.89 8.81
CA GLU A 485 27.95 50.94 8.12
C GLU A 485 28.79 50.04 9.05
N SER A 486 28.99 48.77 8.68
CA SER A 486 30.33 48.13 8.62
C SER A 486 30.28 46.73 8.00
N THR A 487 31.23 46.50 7.11
CA THR A 487 31.47 45.40 6.17
C THR A 487 32.05 44.12 6.82
N THR A 488 32.03 43.01 6.06
CA THR A 488 32.79 41.72 6.17
C THR A 488 31.97 40.48 6.66
N PRO A 489 32.39 39.23 6.36
CA PRO A 489 31.81 38.38 5.30
C PRO A 489 31.07 37.16 5.86
N LEU A 490 30.24 36.53 5.03
CA LEU A 490 29.52 35.28 5.33
C LEU A 490 30.51 34.11 5.46
N GLU A 491 30.88 33.77 6.70
CA GLU A 491 31.42 32.46 7.08
C GLU A 491 30.29 31.44 7.29
N ASP A 492 30.63 30.19 6.96
CA ASP A 492 29.80 28.98 6.93
C ASP A 492 28.80 28.83 8.08
N ILE A 493 27.53 28.66 7.73
CA ILE A 493 26.49 28.21 8.67
C ILE A 493 26.61 26.68 8.79
N ASP A 494 27.26 26.24 9.87
CA ASP A 494 27.35 24.84 10.31
C ASP A 494 25.97 24.17 10.43
N GLU A 495 25.66 23.24 9.53
CA GLU A 495 24.44 22.40 9.52
C GLU A 495 24.21 21.68 10.87
N GLY A 496 25.27 21.48 11.66
CA GLY A 496 25.20 20.89 13.00
C GLY A 496 24.43 21.74 14.03
N GLN A 497 24.44 23.07 13.92
CA GLN A 497 23.67 23.94 14.82
C GLN A 497 22.18 23.96 14.47
N ILE A 498 21.83 23.88 13.19
CA ILE A 498 20.43 23.76 12.73
C ILE A 498 19.85 22.41 13.18
N PHE A 499 20.63 21.34 13.11
CA PHE A 499 20.24 20.01 13.57
C PHE A 499 20.00 19.97 15.09
N LYS A 500 20.87 20.61 15.90
CA LYS A 500 20.65 20.73 17.35
C LYS A 500 19.45 21.60 17.71
N LYS A 501 19.19 22.69 16.97
CA LYS A 501 18.02 23.54 17.17
C LYS A 501 16.71 22.82 16.79
N LEU A 502 16.71 22.04 15.70
CA LEU A 502 15.59 21.20 15.28
C LEU A 502 15.33 20.04 16.25
N GLN A 503 16.38 19.41 16.79
CA GLN A 503 16.25 18.33 17.77
C GLN A 503 15.70 18.85 19.10
N HIS A 504 16.13 20.04 19.54
CA HIS A 504 15.58 20.69 20.74
C HIS A 504 14.14 21.20 20.55
N PHE A 505 13.72 21.50 19.31
CA PHE A 505 12.32 21.76 18.96
C PHE A 505 11.47 20.48 18.98
N ASN A 506 12.02 19.36 18.51
CA ASN A 506 11.36 18.06 18.47
C ASN A 506 11.16 17.47 19.88
N ASP A 507 12.13 17.66 20.78
CA ASP A 507 12.03 17.23 22.17
C ASP A 507 10.98 18.04 22.95
N ASN A 508 10.85 19.34 22.66
CA ASN A 508 9.81 20.20 23.24
C ASN A 508 8.40 19.95 22.65
N ALA A 509 8.29 19.42 21.43
CA ALA A 509 7.03 18.99 20.82
C ALA A 509 6.50 17.68 21.45
N CYS A 510 7.40 16.79 21.87
CA CYS A 510 7.04 15.53 22.53
C CYS A 510 6.33 15.76 23.89
N ALA A 511 6.74 16.77 24.66
CA ALA A 511 6.18 17.07 25.98
C ALA A 511 4.80 17.78 25.95
N ARG A 512 4.43 18.46 24.85
CA ARG A 512 3.11 19.15 24.70
C ARG A 512 1.98 18.28 24.13
N SER A 513 2.28 17.03 23.79
CA SER A 513 1.44 16.15 22.96
C SER A 513 0.07 15.77 23.58
N LYS A 514 -0.06 15.68 24.92
CA LYS A 514 -1.28 15.17 25.57
C LYS A 514 -2.52 16.07 25.40
N PHE A 515 -2.34 17.39 25.20
CA PHE A 515 -3.44 18.35 25.04
C PHE A 515 -3.66 18.80 23.58
N HIS A 516 -2.82 18.36 22.64
CA HIS A 516 -2.94 18.74 21.23
C HIS A 516 -4.17 18.10 20.57
N ILE A 517 -4.47 16.84 20.91
CA ILE A 517 -5.60 16.08 20.35
C ILE A 517 -6.94 16.74 20.69
N PHE A 518 -7.16 17.07 21.98
CA PHE A 518 -8.40 17.70 22.44
C PHE A 518 -8.58 19.13 21.93
N LYS A 519 -7.48 19.83 21.63
CA LYS A 519 -7.52 21.19 21.10
C LYS A 519 -7.97 21.25 19.63
N HIS A 520 -7.68 20.23 18.84
CA HIS A 520 -7.98 20.17 17.40
C HIS A 520 -9.09 19.18 17.03
N ALA A 521 -9.66 18.44 17.99
CA ALA A 521 -10.74 17.49 17.73
C ALA A 521 -12.04 18.21 17.31
N THR A 522 -12.42 18.06 16.05
CA THR A 522 -13.70 18.59 15.54
C THR A 522 -14.87 17.79 16.10
N ARG A 523 -16.03 18.44 16.27
CA ARG A 523 -17.26 17.78 16.72
C ARG A 523 -17.70 16.64 15.79
N ALA A 524 -17.45 16.78 14.48
CA ALA A 524 -17.69 15.73 13.49
C ALA A 524 -16.81 14.49 13.73
N MET A 525 -15.51 14.70 13.96
CA MET A 525 -14.56 13.63 14.26
C MET A 525 -14.91 12.88 15.55
N VAL A 526 -15.26 13.59 16.62
CA VAL A 526 -15.68 12.98 17.90
C VAL A 526 -16.96 12.16 17.72
N THR A 527 -17.90 12.64 16.91
CA THR A 527 -19.13 11.91 16.57
C THR A 527 -18.80 10.61 15.85
N CYS A 528 -17.96 10.64 14.80
CA CYS A 528 -17.52 9.44 14.08
C CYS A 528 -16.80 8.45 15.00
N MET A 529 -15.89 8.92 15.86
CA MET A 529 -15.18 8.06 16.80
C MET A 529 -16.12 7.41 17.82
N THR A 530 -17.11 8.15 18.32
CA THR A 530 -18.13 7.60 19.23
C THR A 530 -18.94 6.50 18.53
N ILE A 531 -19.33 6.71 17.28
CA ILE A 531 -20.03 5.69 16.48
C ILE A 531 -19.14 4.46 16.29
N ILE A 532 -17.85 4.61 15.96
CA ILE A 532 -16.90 3.48 15.85
C ILE A 532 -16.82 2.69 17.15
N TYR A 533 -16.77 3.38 18.28
CA TYR A 533 -16.69 2.73 19.60
C TYR A 533 -17.96 1.93 19.91
N VAL A 534 -19.11 2.60 19.85
CA VAL A 534 -20.42 2.02 20.22
C VAL A 534 -20.81 0.89 19.29
N LYS A 535 -20.63 1.07 17.97
CA LYS A 535 -20.94 0.01 16.99
C LYS A 535 -20.07 -1.22 17.19
N ARG A 536 -18.82 -1.07 17.65
CA ARG A 536 -17.93 -2.22 17.90
C ARG A 536 -18.36 -3.00 19.15
N ILE A 537 -18.86 -2.32 20.19
CA ILE A 537 -19.47 -3.01 21.35
C ILE A 537 -20.69 -3.82 20.91
N ALA A 538 -21.56 -3.24 20.07
CA ALA A 538 -22.72 -3.94 19.54
C ALA A 538 -22.32 -5.14 18.67
N LEU A 539 -21.27 -5.02 17.85
CA LEU A 539 -20.72 -6.12 17.07
C LEU A 539 -20.23 -7.27 17.95
N GLU A 540 -19.48 -6.97 19.02
CA GLU A 540 -18.98 -8.00 19.93
C GLU A 540 -20.12 -8.71 20.65
N SER A 541 -21.19 -7.99 20.99
CA SER A 541 -22.41 -8.55 21.60
C SER A 541 -23.21 -9.46 20.65
N ILE A 542 -22.89 -9.47 19.35
CA ILE A 542 -23.45 -10.42 18.38
C ILE A 542 -22.44 -11.55 18.15
N VAL A 543 -21.24 -11.20 17.68
CA VAL A 543 -20.24 -12.17 17.22
C VAL A 543 -19.47 -12.77 18.40
N GLY A 544 -18.90 -11.95 19.26
CA GLY A 544 -18.08 -12.38 20.39
C GLY A 544 -18.84 -13.22 21.42
N SER A 545 -20.15 -12.98 21.60
CA SER A 545 -20.97 -13.79 22.50
C SER A 545 -21.53 -15.07 21.88
N THR A 546 -21.37 -15.30 20.57
CA THR A 546 -22.01 -16.43 19.87
C THR A 546 -21.66 -17.75 20.55
N SER A 547 -20.39 -18.02 20.82
CA SER A 547 -19.97 -19.29 21.41
C SER A 547 -20.57 -19.54 22.79
N ILE A 548 -20.79 -18.50 23.60
CA ILE A 548 -21.40 -18.62 24.93
C ILE A 548 -22.92 -18.81 24.82
N VAL A 549 -23.57 -17.99 23.99
CA VAL A 549 -25.03 -18.01 23.79
C VAL A 549 -25.46 -19.35 23.19
N THR A 550 -24.86 -19.77 22.09
CA THR A 550 -25.32 -20.94 21.33
C THR A 550 -24.95 -22.25 21.99
N LYS A 551 -23.82 -22.31 22.73
CA LYS A 551 -23.48 -23.47 23.56
C LYS A 551 -24.52 -23.69 24.65
N ASN A 552 -24.87 -22.63 25.40
CA ASN A 552 -25.79 -22.75 26.54
C ASN A 552 -27.27 -22.83 26.14
N ARG A 553 -27.65 -22.25 25.00
CA ARG A 553 -29.04 -22.20 24.53
C ARG A 553 -29.42 -23.32 23.58
N TYR A 554 -28.54 -23.66 22.64
CA TYR A 554 -28.83 -24.59 21.54
C TYR A 554 -27.93 -25.83 21.54
N ASN A 555 -27.01 -25.97 22.51
CA ASN A 555 -26.00 -27.02 22.55
C ASN A 555 -25.17 -27.14 21.25
N TRP A 556 -24.86 -26.00 20.62
CA TRP A 556 -24.09 -25.97 19.38
C TRP A 556 -22.62 -26.27 19.60
N SER A 557 -22.07 -27.22 18.84
CA SER A 557 -20.63 -27.53 18.81
C SER A 557 -19.78 -26.40 18.22
N ILE A 558 -18.46 -26.49 18.42
CA ILE A 558 -17.44 -25.56 17.88
C ILE A 558 -17.60 -25.41 16.36
N LYS A 559 -17.87 -26.52 15.65
CA LYS A 559 -18.17 -26.53 14.21
C LYS A 559 -19.34 -25.61 13.84
N ASN A 560 -20.50 -25.73 14.51
CA ASN A 560 -21.69 -24.92 14.19
C ASN A 560 -21.44 -23.41 14.40
N VAL A 561 -20.74 -23.07 15.48
CA VAL A 561 -20.34 -21.68 15.77
C VAL A 561 -19.37 -21.16 14.71
N GLY A 562 -18.36 -21.98 14.36
CA GLY A 562 -17.39 -21.68 13.32
C GLY A 562 -18.05 -21.45 11.96
N GLU A 563 -19.04 -22.26 11.57
CA GLU A 563 -19.77 -22.11 10.31
C GLU A 563 -20.52 -20.78 10.24
N LEU A 564 -21.18 -20.36 11.32
CA LEU A 564 -21.84 -19.04 11.39
C LEU A 564 -20.83 -17.88 11.26
N HIS A 565 -19.69 -17.97 11.94
CA HIS A 565 -18.65 -16.94 11.86
C HIS A 565 -17.99 -16.89 10.49
N LEU A 566 -17.75 -18.05 9.86
CA LEU A 566 -17.23 -18.14 8.50
C LEU A 566 -18.22 -17.52 7.50
N LEU A 567 -19.52 -17.80 7.64
CA LEU A 567 -20.57 -17.17 6.84
C LEU A 567 -20.54 -15.64 6.98
N ASN A 568 -20.50 -15.13 8.22
CA ASN A 568 -20.38 -13.69 8.49
C ASN A 568 -19.13 -13.11 7.81
N GLY A 569 -17.97 -13.76 7.95
CA GLY A 569 -16.72 -13.33 7.32
C GLY A 569 -16.78 -13.29 5.79
N MET A 570 -17.45 -14.26 5.16
CA MET A 570 -17.64 -14.28 3.71
C MET A 570 -18.58 -13.18 3.20
N ILE A 571 -19.56 -12.78 4.01
CA ILE A 571 -20.52 -11.70 3.69
C ILE A 571 -19.86 -10.32 3.69
N VAL A 572 -18.75 -10.12 4.41
CA VAL A 572 -18.03 -8.84 4.47
C VAL A 572 -17.64 -8.33 3.08
N ILE A 573 -17.15 -9.22 2.21
CA ILE A 573 -16.66 -8.86 0.87
C ILE A 573 -17.78 -8.28 -0.01
N PRO A 574 -18.89 -9.01 -0.29
CA PRO A 574 -19.97 -8.47 -1.12
C PRO A 574 -20.64 -7.24 -0.48
N VAL A 575 -20.78 -7.20 0.85
CA VAL A 575 -21.33 -6.02 1.55
C VAL A 575 -20.44 -4.79 1.33
N THR A 576 -19.12 -4.94 1.43
CA THR A 576 -18.17 -3.83 1.20
C THR A 576 -18.22 -3.32 -0.24
N ILE A 577 -18.30 -4.23 -1.22
CA ILE A 577 -18.44 -3.87 -2.64
C ILE A 577 -19.75 -3.10 -2.87
N TYR A 578 -20.86 -3.61 -2.32
CA TYR A 578 -22.15 -2.95 -2.40
C TYR A 578 -22.15 -1.57 -1.74
N CYS A 579 -21.47 -1.41 -0.60
CA CYS A 579 -21.31 -0.12 0.06
C CYS A 579 -20.52 0.88 -0.78
N GLY A 580 -19.44 0.43 -1.45
CA GLY A 580 -18.67 1.28 -2.37
C GLY A 580 -19.50 1.76 -3.55
N TRP A 581 -20.30 0.88 -4.14
CA TRP A 581 -21.27 1.24 -5.18
C TRP A 581 -22.28 2.26 -4.67
N LEU A 582 -22.86 2.02 -3.50
CA LEU A 582 -23.90 2.89 -2.92
C LEU A 582 -23.37 4.28 -2.50
N SER A 583 -22.12 4.36 -2.03
CA SER A 583 -21.44 5.63 -1.68
C SER A 583 -21.24 6.54 -2.90
N SER A 584 -21.25 5.98 -4.13
CA SER A 584 -21.18 6.77 -5.35
C SER A 584 -22.49 7.53 -5.66
N PHE A 585 -23.63 7.08 -5.10
CA PHE A 585 -24.94 7.69 -5.36
C PHE A 585 -25.48 8.49 -4.17
N TYR A 586 -25.13 8.09 -2.95
CA TYR A 586 -25.70 8.67 -1.74
C TYR A 586 -24.59 9.14 -0.78
N GLN A 587 -24.86 10.23 -0.06
CA GLN A 587 -23.94 10.74 0.95
C GLN A 587 -23.81 9.77 2.13
N ASP A 588 -22.58 9.60 2.62
CA ASP A 588 -22.22 8.68 3.71
C ASP A 588 -23.12 8.81 4.95
N ARG A 589 -23.52 10.04 5.32
CA ARG A 589 -24.39 10.30 6.49
C ARG A 589 -25.78 9.64 6.40
N HIS A 590 -26.39 9.61 5.21
CA HIS A 590 -27.67 8.95 5.01
C HIS A 590 -27.53 7.44 5.09
N LEU A 591 -26.45 6.92 4.49
CA LEU A 591 -26.16 5.49 4.48
C LEU A 591 -25.89 4.97 5.90
N ILE A 592 -25.19 5.73 6.74
CA ILE A 592 -25.00 5.40 8.16
C ILE A 592 -26.36 5.21 8.87
N LEU A 593 -27.32 6.13 8.69
CA LEU A 593 -28.65 6.02 9.32
C LEU A 593 -29.42 4.78 8.84
N ILE A 594 -29.41 4.50 7.54
CA ILE A 594 -30.09 3.34 6.96
C ILE A 594 -29.50 2.04 7.50
N PHE A 595 -28.18 1.88 7.43
CA PHE A 595 -27.53 0.63 7.85
C PHE A 595 -27.54 0.43 9.36
N MET A 596 -27.49 1.51 10.16
CA MET A 596 -27.73 1.41 11.61
C MET A 596 -29.17 1.00 11.93
N SER A 597 -30.15 1.41 11.11
CA SER A 597 -31.55 0.95 11.26
C SER A 597 -31.70 -0.54 10.89
N ILE A 598 -30.98 -1.01 9.87
CA ILE A 598 -30.91 -2.45 9.51
C ILE A 598 -30.27 -3.24 10.66
N THR A 599 -29.17 -2.74 11.23
CA THR A 599 -28.56 -3.32 12.43
C THR A 599 -29.56 -3.44 13.56
N LEU A 600 -30.26 -2.34 13.87
CA LEU A 600 -31.25 -2.31 14.94
C LEU A 600 -32.36 -3.34 14.71
N PHE A 601 -32.87 -3.45 13.47
CA PHE A 601 -33.87 -4.45 13.11
C PHE A 601 -33.35 -5.87 13.33
N GLY A 602 -32.11 -6.17 12.90
CA GLY A 602 -31.46 -7.45 13.15
C GLY A 602 -31.33 -7.76 14.64
N MET A 603 -30.86 -6.81 15.45
CA MET A 603 -30.70 -7.00 16.90
C MET A 603 -32.04 -7.14 17.63
N MET A 604 -33.05 -6.37 17.24
CA MET A 604 -34.41 -6.50 17.78
C MET A 604 -35.01 -7.88 17.47
N SER A 605 -34.70 -8.45 16.31
CA SER A 605 -35.12 -9.81 15.97
C SER A 605 -34.48 -10.89 16.87
N LEU A 606 -33.36 -10.58 17.55
CA LEU A 606 -32.67 -11.48 18.47
C LEU A 606 -33.15 -11.34 19.92
N ILE A 607 -34.03 -10.38 20.23
CA ILE A 607 -34.65 -10.27 21.56
C ILE A 607 -35.71 -11.37 21.71
N ASP A 608 -35.56 -12.16 22.76
CA ASP A 608 -36.54 -13.16 23.14
C ASP A 608 -37.56 -12.57 24.12
N VAL A 609 -38.78 -12.32 23.63
CA VAL A 609 -39.86 -11.78 24.45
C VAL A 609 -40.35 -12.78 25.50
N THR A 610 -40.22 -14.08 25.22
CA THR A 610 -40.73 -15.15 26.09
C THR A 610 -39.91 -15.29 27.36
N ASP A 611 -38.61 -14.99 27.28
CA ASP A 611 -37.68 -14.97 28.41
C ASP A 611 -38.00 -13.85 29.43
N PHE A 612 -38.83 -12.85 29.09
CA PHE A 612 -39.32 -11.86 30.06
C PHE A 612 -40.59 -12.29 30.80
N LEU A 613 -41.30 -13.29 30.28
CA LEU A 613 -42.64 -13.67 30.74
C LEU A 613 -42.65 -15.01 31.49
N SER A 614 -41.68 -15.89 31.23
CA SER A 614 -41.61 -17.24 31.83
C SER A 614 -40.17 -17.56 32.25
N ASP A 615 -39.95 -17.70 33.57
CA ASP A 615 -38.61 -17.84 34.18
C ASP A 615 -38.15 -19.31 34.38
N ASN A 616 -39.02 -20.32 34.23
CA ASN A 616 -38.81 -21.62 34.88
C ASN A 616 -38.57 -22.85 33.98
N ASP A 617 -38.57 -22.74 32.65
CA ASP A 617 -38.33 -23.89 31.77
C ASP A 617 -36.89 -23.94 31.24
N GLY A 618 -36.16 -25.03 31.53
CA GLY A 618 -34.81 -25.29 31.02
C GLY A 618 -34.71 -25.36 29.48
N ASN A 619 -35.85 -25.47 28.79
CA ASN A 619 -35.94 -25.62 27.34
C ASN A 619 -36.12 -24.29 26.58
N TYR A 620 -35.78 -23.14 27.17
CA TYR A 620 -35.72 -21.83 26.47
C TYR A 620 -37.02 -21.44 25.76
N ASN A 621 -38.16 -21.91 26.29
CA ASN A 621 -39.49 -21.73 25.72
C ASN A 621 -39.57 -22.12 24.22
N GLU A 622 -38.77 -23.09 23.76
CA GLU A 622 -38.62 -23.47 22.33
C GLU A 622 -39.95 -23.81 21.63
N ASN A 623 -40.97 -24.21 22.39
CA ASN A 623 -42.31 -24.52 21.89
C ASN A 623 -43.13 -23.28 21.52
N ASN A 624 -42.68 -22.08 21.91
CA ASN A 624 -43.37 -20.82 21.63
C ASN A 624 -42.83 -20.17 20.35
N TRP A 625 -43.73 -19.77 19.46
CA TRP A 625 -43.41 -19.06 18.23
C TRP A 625 -42.58 -17.77 18.45
N PHE A 626 -42.78 -17.10 19.59
CA PHE A 626 -42.05 -15.87 19.92
C PHE A 626 -40.64 -16.10 20.47
N ALA A 627 -40.28 -17.33 20.82
CA ALA A 627 -38.94 -17.67 21.29
C ALA A 627 -37.92 -17.59 20.16
N VAL A 628 -36.68 -17.27 20.50
CA VAL A 628 -35.59 -17.19 19.51
C VAL A 628 -35.01 -18.57 19.29
N GLY A 629 -35.50 -19.27 18.26
CA GLY A 629 -34.93 -20.53 17.80
C GLY A 629 -33.66 -20.36 16.96
N PRO A 630 -32.93 -21.46 16.66
CA PRO A 630 -31.64 -21.43 15.93
C PRO A 630 -31.71 -20.70 14.58
N LYS A 631 -32.77 -20.90 13.80
CA LYS A 631 -32.94 -20.27 12.47
C LYS A 631 -33.11 -18.76 12.58
N ARG A 632 -33.89 -18.30 13.57
CA ARG A 632 -34.11 -16.88 13.85
C ARG A 632 -32.83 -16.23 14.37
N TYR A 633 -32.06 -16.95 15.20
CA TYR A 633 -30.75 -16.51 15.67
C TYR A 633 -29.78 -16.29 14.50
N ILE A 634 -29.65 -17.27 13.59
CA ILE A 634 -28.78 -17.15 12.40
C ILE A 634 -29.21 -15.96 11.54
N LEU A 635 -30.50 -15.87 11.18
CA LEU A 635 -31.01 -14.81 10.31
C LEU A 635 -30.83 -13.42 10.94
N GLY A 636 -31.20 -13.26 12.21
CA GLY A 636 -31.05 -12.00 12.95
C GLY A 636 -29.60 -11.58 13.08
N SER A 637 -28.70 -12.54 13.38
CA SER A 637 -27.26 -12.30 13.50
C SER A 637 -26.65 -11.85 12.17
N VAL A 638 -26.99 -12.52 11.06
CA VAL A 638 -26.49 -12.17 9.72
C VAL A 638 -26.98 -10.78 9.29
N ILE A 639 -28.25 -10.45 9.52
CA ILE A 639 -28.80 -9.12 9.22
C ILE A 639 -28.09 -8.04 10.05
N ALA A 640 -27.99 -8.26 11.37
CA ALA A 640 -27.36 -7.31 12.28
C ALA A 640 -25.88 -7.09 11.93
N PHE A 641 -25.13 -8.19 11.71
CA PHE A 641 -23.72 -8.17 11.31
C PHE A 641 -23.52 -7.41 9.99
N SER A 642 -24.31 -7.71 8.96
CA SER A 642 -24.21 -7.04 7.66
C SER A 642 -24.45 -5.53 7.77
N GLY A 643 -25.41 -5.12 8.61
CA GLY A 643 -25.68 -3.70 8.88
C GLY A 643 -24.52 -2.99 9.57
N VAL A 644 -23.93 -3.61 10.60
CA VAL A 644 -22.82 -3.01 11.36
C VAL A 644 -21.57 -2.90 10.50
N GLU A 645 -21.31 -3.91 9.68
CA GLU A 645 -20.14 -3.95 8.79
C GLU A 645 -20.27 -2.91 7.66
N ALA A 646 -21.46 -2.79 7.04
CA ALA A 646 -21.74 -1.72 6.09
C ALA A 646 -21.53 -0.33 6.71
N CYS A 647 -22.03 -0.13 7.94
CA CYS A 647 -21.83 1.10 8.69
C CYS A 647 -20.33 1.40 8.94
N GLU A 648 -19.47 0.40 9.16
CA GLU A 648 -18.02 0.59 9.29
C GLU A 648 -17.42 1.30 8.07
N SER A 649 -17.85 0.89 6.87
CA SER A 649 -17.34 1.44 5.61
C SER A 649 -17.66 2.93 5.46
N PHE A 650 -18.90 3.33 5.74
CA PHE A 650 -19.33 4.72 5.62
C PHE A 650 -18.75 5.61 6.73
N VAL A 651 -18.65 5.11 7.96
CA VAL A 651 -18.02 5.86 9.05
C VAL A 651 -16.52 6.04 8.81
N ALA A 652 -15.83 5.05 8.24
CA ALA A 652 -14.43 5.17 7.87
C ALA A 652 -14.22 6.21 6.74
N SER A 653 -15.09 6.20 5.73
CA SER A 653 -15.12 7.23 4.67
C SER A 653 -15.33 8.63 5.26
N LEU A 654 -16.36 8.80 6.09
CA LEU A 654 -16.66 10.09 6.71
C LEU A 654 -15.51 10.55 7.62
N LEU A 655 -14.92 9.63 8.39
CA LEU A 655 -13.78 9.92 9.25
C LEU A 655 -12.59 10.47 8.44
N SER A 656 -12.30 9.90 7.27
CA SER A 656 -11.22 10.39 6.40
C SER A 656 -11.42 11.82 5.89
N LYS A 657 -12.67 12.30 5.85
CA LYS A 657 -13.04 13.64 5.36
C LYS A 657 -13.10 14.69 6.49
N VAL A 658 -13.35 14.27 7.73
CA VAL A 658 -13.52 15.17 8.90
C VAL A 658 -12.28 15.31 9.78
N VAL A 659 -11.24 14.52 9.53
CA VAL A 659 -9.98 14.56 10.28
C VAL A 659 -9.17 15.80 9.89
N PRO A 660 -8.76 16.65 10.86
CA PRO A 660 -7.89 17.80 10.60
C PRO A 660 -6.52 17.38 10.07
N SER A 661 -5.95 18.19 9.18
CA SER A 661 -4.60 17.98 8.63
C SER A 661 -3.53 18.00 9.73
N GLU A 662 -3.71 18.78 10.80
CA GLU A 662 -2.75 18.83 11.92
C GLU A 662 -2.77 17.57 12.80
N LEU A 663 -3.84 16.76 12.72
CA LEU A 663 -3.94 15.44 13.36
C LEU A 663 -3.49 14.28 12.44
N ALA A 664 -3.10 14.59 11.21
CA ALA A 664 -2.53 13.62 10.29
C ALA A 664 -1.04 13.33 10.59
N THR A 665 -0.36 14.18 11.38
CA THR A 665 1.07 14.08 11.68
C THR A 665 1.37 13.67 13.13
N GLY A 666 2.48 12.96 13.33
CA GLY A 666 3.02 12.61 14.65
C GLY A 666 2.56 11.26 15.24
N THR A 667 2.98 11.01 16.49
CA THR A 667 2.75 9.73 17.22
C THR A 667 1.28 9.46 17.48
N PHE A 668 0.46 10.50 17.63
CA PHE A 668 -1.00 10.43 17.82
C PHE A 668 -1.77 10.79 16.55
N ASN A 669 -1.37 10.20 15.42
CA ASN A 669 -2.10 10.39 14.18
C ASN A 669 -3.54 9.83 14.26
N ALA A 670 -4.42 10.31 13.38
CA ALA A 670 -5.81 9.84 13.30
C ALA A 670 -5.96 8.33 13.07
N GLY A 671 -4.97 7.70 12.42
CA GLY A 671 -4.92 6.24 12.23
C GLY A 671 -4.74 5.46 13.53
N LEU A 672 -3.87 5.94 14.43
CA LEU A 672 -3.70 5.41 15.78
C LEU A 672 -4.99 5.58 16.57
N LEU A 673 -5.58 6.77 16.56
CA LEU A 673 -6.79 7.04 17.33
C LEU A 673 -7.97 6.16 16.87
N ALA A 674 -8.19 6.04 15.55
CA ALA A 674 -9.21 5.13 15.02
C ALA A 674 -8.98 3.67 15.44
N THR A 675 -7.71 3.24 15.47
CA THR A 675 -7.34 1.89 15.89
C THR A 675 -7.54 1.68 17.39
N LEU A 676 -7.18 2.66 18.23
CA LEU A 676 -7.38 2.63 19.68
C LEU A 676 -8.88 2.60 20.01
N VAL A 677 -9.68 3.47 19.39
CA VAL A 677 -11.13 3.53 19.60
C VAL A 677 -11.80 2.22 19.17
N GLY A 678 -11.46 1.70 17.99
CA GLY A 678 -11.99 0.42 17.52
C GLY A 678 -11.56 -0.78 18.36
N THR A 679 -10.32 -0.81 18.85
CA THR A 679 -9.82 -1.90 19.70
C THR A 679 -10.40 -1.82 21.12
N GLY A 680 -10.52 -0.60 21.67
CA GLY A 680 -11.16 -0.34 22.96
C GLY A 680 -12.64 -0.71 22.97
N GLY A 681 -13.36 -0.46 21.87
CA GLY A 681 -14.75 -0.89 21.72
C GLY A 681 -14.90 -2.41 21.78
N ARG A 682 -14.03 -3.16 21.10
CA ARG A 682 -13.97 -4.63 21.18
C ARG A 682 -13.68 -5.11 22.59
N ALA A 683 -12.60 -4.59 23.19
CA ALA A 683 -12.15 -4.94 24.53
C ALA A 683 -13.21 -4.67 25.61
N THR A 684 -14.01 -3.60 25.42
CA THR A 684 -15.14 -3.27 26.29
C THR A 684 -16.31 -4.24 26.08
N GLY A 685 -16.65 -4.56 24.83
CA GLY A 685 -17.68 -5.55 24.51
C GLY A 685 -17.40 -6.92 25.14
N ASP A 686 -16.15 -7.39 25.04
CA ASP A 686 -15.70 -8.65 25.65
C ASP A 686 -15.83 -8.67 27.18
N VAL A 687 -15.52 -7.55 27.85
CA VAL A 687 -15.72 -7.40 29.30
C VAL A 687 -17.22 -7.39 29.64
N VAL A 688 -18.04 -6.69 28.85
CA VAL A 688 -19.51 -6.67 29.02
C VAL A 688 -20.09 -8.09 28.90
N ILE A 689 -19.62 -8.88 27.93
CA ILE A 689 -20.01 -10.29 27.75
C ILE A 689 -19.69 -11.10 28.99
N THR A 690 -18.49 -10.97 29.57
CA THR A 690 -18.13 -11.69 30.79
C THR A 690 -18.96 -11.24 31.99
N VAL A 691 -19.11 -9.94 32.21
CA VAL A 691 -19.88 -9.43 33.35
C VAL A 691 -21.33 -9.92 33.28
N LEU A 692 -21.98 -9.79 32.11
CA LEU A 692 -23.37 -10.21 31.93
C LEU A 692 -23.53 -11.74 31.95
N GLY A 693 -22.56 -12.48 31.41
CA GLY A 693 -22.54 -13.95 31.50
C GLY A 693 -22.39 -14.45 32.93
N LEU A 694 -21.65 -13.75 33.79
CA LEU A 694 -21.54 -14.05 35.22
C LEU A 694 -22.82 -13.73 35.99
N VAL A 695 -23.63 -12.76 35.54
CA VAL A 695 -24.94 -12.47 36.12
C VAL A 695 -25.93 -13.59 35.80
N SER A 696 -26.09 -13.94 34.53
CA SER A 696 -26.97 -15.04 34.13
C SER A 696 -26.59 -15.59 32.76
N LEU A 697 -26.12 -16.84 32.71
CA LEU A 697 -25.94 -17.57 31.45
C LEU A 697 -27.28 -17.89 30.77
N ARG A 698 -28.35 -18.04 31.55
CA ARG A 698 -29.69 -18.35 31.04
C ARG A 698 -30.26 -17.19 30.22
N HIS A 699 -30.19 -15.98 30.76
CA HIS A 699 -30.74 -14.78 30.13
C HIS A 699 -29.72 -13.99 29.32
N ILE A 700 -28.55 -14.59 29.02
CA ILE A 700 -27.41 -13.90 28.40
C ILE A 700 -27.75 -13.25 27.06
N LEU A 701 -28.62 -13.88 26.25
CA LEU A 701 -29.05 -13.34 24.96
C LEU A 701 -29.73 -11.97 25.15
N ASN A 702 -30.77 -11.89 25.99
CA ASN A 702 -31.48 -10.63 26.23
C ASN A 702 -30.62 -9.61 26.98
N LEU A 703 -29.80 -10.07 27.94
CA LEU A 703 -28.86 -9.22 28.67
C LEU A 703 -27.88 -8.51 27.72
N LEU A 704 -27.50 -9.13 26.61
CA LEU A 704 -26.62 -8.53 25.61
C LEU A 704 -27.37 -7.72 24.55
N MET A 705 -28.49 -8.26 24.02
CA MET A 705 -29.20 -7.65 22.90
C MET A 705 -29.93 -6.37 23.29
N VAL A 706 -30.54 -6.30 24.49
CA VAL A 706 -31.30 -5.11 24.92
C VAL A 706 -30.40 -3.88 25.11
N PRO A 707 -29.29 -3.93 25.87
CA PRO A 707 -28.37 -2.79 25.98
C PRO A 707 -27.74 -2.43 24.63
N SER A 708 -27.41 -3.42 23.80
CA SER A 708 -26.83 -3.16 22.49
C SER A 708 -27.81 -2.49 21.53
N CYS A 709 -29.10 -2.84 21.57
CA CYS A 709 -30.15 -2.12 20.84
C CYS A 709 -30.24 -0.66 21.29
N ALA A 710 -30.19 -0.40 22.61
CA ALA A 710 -30.19 0.94 23.16
C ALA A 710 -28.97 1.76 22.70
N LEU A 711 -27.79 1.13 22.64
CA LEU A 711 -26.56 1.73 22.12
C LEU A 711 -26.65 2.08 20.62
N VAL A 712 -27.24 1.20 19.81
CA VAL A 712 -27.47 1.46 18.37
C VAL A 712 -28.50 2.57 18.18
N LEU A 713 -29.60 2.58 18.96
CA LEU A 713 -30.59 3.66 18.98
C LEU A 713 -29.97 5.01 19.36
N LEU A 714 -29.13 5.04 20.39
CA LEU A 714 -28.40 6.23 20.81
C LEU A 714 -27.48 6.72 19.69
N SER A 715 -26.83 5.80 18.97
CA SER A 715 -25.98 6.15 17.83
C SER A 715 -26.78 6.75 16.66
N ILE A 716 -27.98 6.22 16.37
CA ILE A 716 -28.91 6.80 15.38
C ILE A 716 -29.33 8.21 15.81
N GLY A 717 -29.65 8.40 17.09
CA GLY A 717 -29.94 9.71 17.67
C GLY A 717 -28.75 10.66 17.51
N LEU A 718 -27.54 10.22 17.85
CA LEU A 718 -26.31 11.02 17.76
C LEU A 718 -26.03 11.49 16.32
N VAL A 719 -26.21 10.62 15.33
CA VAL A 719 -26.07 10.98 13.91
C VAL A 719 -27.14 11.98 13.50
N SER A 720 -28.39 11.75 13.92
CA SER A 720 -29.51 12.66 13.63
C SER A 720 -29.30 14.06 14.24
N PHE A 721 -28.79 14.14 15.47
CA PHE A 721 -28.52 15.42 16.13
C PHE A 721 -27.33 16.18 15.55
N ASN A 722 -26.35 15.50 14.96
CA ASN A 722 -25.17 16.12 14.35
C ASN A 722 -25.22 16.05 12.82
N TYR A 723 -26.41 15.87 12.25
CA TYR A 723 -26.60 15.55 10.84
C TYR A 723 -26.06 16.63 9.87
N ASP A 724 -26.21 17.90 10.25
CA ASP A 724 -25.72 19.05 9.48
C ASP A 724 -24.20 19.22 9.61
N ILE A 725 -23.63 18.85 10.76
CA ILE A 725 -22.19 18.96 11.02
C ILE A 725 -21.42 17.87 10.25
N LEU A 726 -22.08 16.76 9.94
CA LEU A 726 -21.53 15.68 9.11
C LEU A 726 -21.72 15.95 7.60
N TYR A 727 -22.27 17.11 7.22
CA TYR A 727 -22.32 17.54 5.83
C TYR A 727 -20.94 18.01 5.37
N ILE A 728 -20.46 17.40 4.29
CA ILE A 728 -19.23 17.79 3.63
C ILE A 728 -19.64 18.04 2.18
N ALA A 729 -19.46 19.28 1.73
CA ALA A 729 -19.77 19.66 0.36
C ALA A 729 -18.94 18.76 -0.60
N PRO A 730 -19.57 18.19 -1.65
CA PRO A 730 -18.92 17.27 -2.57
C PRO A 730 -17.75 17.89 -3.33
#